data_AF-A0A177WIN1-F1
#
_entry.id   AF-A0A177WIN1-F1
#
_cell.length_a   1.000
_cell.length_b   1.000
_cell.length_c   1.000
_cell.angle_alpha   90.00
_cell.angle_beta   90.00
_cell.angle_gamma   90.00
#
_symmetry.space_group_name_H-M   'P 1'
#
loop_
_entity.id
_entity.type
_entity.pdbx_description
1 polymer ?
#
loop_
_entity_poly.entity_id
_entity_poly.type
_entity_poly.pdbx_seq_one_letter_code
_entity_poly.pdbx_strand_id
1 'polypeptide(L)'
;MNTRANVRNCNKTYRRGVGIAVLVTIAIAAMFLVRTVLMLQNSPFTGTMMQQKIADPSKPNDPSLEGLLKRQSTTLEDAVQKYQLKLGRSPPKGYADWFTSAIEKKCLIDDYDIIWEDLAPYHQLGGNEFRRRLDILKDGTHRVFNVHIKDGTADAGGKWNPIFKNAIRDMDLVLNELDEPRILFNSNRDGPRMVTALADPNKLSSESPNWFRANGGEHLQLMKDSCHVYSPTKPLQQPHEFHGYLQWPMSNIYTRSSQADSYPWQNRLPKAYWRGSTTGGWNQNGNWKTFHRMRMIDAIQKKPELYDVALTDAIQCEPDDCNEMTKQFHMVSHEPFETVYKYKYALDVDGNTFSGRFFRLLESQTLVFKATIFDEFFQRWIVPWEHYIPIEMDFSDLDQKIEWAKNNDDRARRIAENGRRFAERPRTESSGITVNIAENYSDTSGSVNITALDALLSRQSRTLDDAKHKYRLKLKRSPPKGYAEWFNNAQQKRCIIDDYDMIWEDLAPYHQLGGDEFRRRMAILKENATQTFQVKIKNGLPSGGEVWDILMKNSIKSVPNMNIYINSLDEPRILFNMDRDGPAIMTNTISKKIRDIVDEKPNWFTAAGQAHLDLMKDLCHLHSPLQPLQQPHEFHGYLQWPMSSLYSRNLLPIISQARISNCFRDILIPSIYYYYTYAGGSSQADSYPWQNRLPKAYWRGSTTGGWNQNGNWKTSHRFRLMTLVSHRPDLYNVAFTKAVQCHSNDCLKLSKEYKTVSHEPFETVYKYKYALDVDGNTFSGRFFRLLESQTLVFKATIFDEFFQRWIVPWEHYIPIEMDFSDLDQKIEWAKNNDDKARRIAENGRRFAERILNKPQMECYTELLLLEMAHLMHNMQ
;
A
#
# COMPACT_ATOMS: atom_id res chain seq x y z
N MET A 1 11.88 -47.85 78.91
CA MET A 1 11.49 -46.42 78.94
C MET A 1 12.36 -45.62 77.97
N ASN A 2 12.00 -44.38 77.66
CA ASN A 2 12.72 -43.40 76.81
C ASN A 2 12.70 -43.60 75.28
N THR A 3 11.50 -43.47 74.71
CA THR A 3 11.33 -42.73 73.44
C THR A 3 11.53 -41.21 73.66
N ARG A 4 11.80 -40.45 72.57
CA ARG A 4 11.72 -38.96 72.42
C ARG A 4 12.99 -38.08 72.45
N ALA A 5 14.21 -38.59 72.58
CA ALA A 5 15.42 -37.72 72.52
C ALA A 5 15.90 -37.37 71.08
N ASN A 6 16.03 -38.34 70.18
CA ASN A 6 16.81 -38.16 68.93
C ASN A 6 16.10 -37.45 67.76
N VAL A 7 14.79 -37.18 67.83
CA VAL A 7 14.04 -36.59 66.69
C VAL A 7 14.17 -35.05 66.62
N ARG A 8 14.58 -34.37 67.70
CA ARG A 8 14.65 -32.89 67.74
C ARG A 8 15.92 -32.29 67.11
N ASN A 9 17.04 -33.01 67.04
CA ASN A 9 18.30 -32.45 66.51
C ASN A 9 18.44 -32.56 64.98
N CYS A 10 17.95 -33.62 64.32
CA CYS A 10 18.00 -33.70 62.85
C CYS A 10 17.19 -32.59 62.15
N ASN A 11 16.06 -32.17 62.73
CA ASN A 11 15.18 -31.16 62.12
C ASN A 11 15.75 -29.72 62.11
N LYS A 12 16.73 -29.40 62.97
CA LYS A 12 17.38 -28.07 62.97
C LYS A 12 18.45 -27.94 61.87
N THR A 13 19.23 -29.00 61.64
CA THR A 13 20.30 -29.01 60.63
C THR A 13 19.71 -29.03 59.22
N TYR A 14 18.67 -29.84 58.99
CA TYR A 14 18.00 -29.93 57.68
C TYR A 14 17.36 -28.59 57.27
N ARG A 15 16.67 -27.90 58.20
CA ARG A 15 16.07 -26.57 57.92
C ARG A 15 17.09 -25.48 57.59
N ARG A 16 18.30 -25.51 58.19
CA ARG A 16 19.38 -24.57 57.81
C ARG A 16 19.98 -24.88 56.44
N GLY A 17 20.18 -26.15 56.10
CA GLY A 17 20.66 -26.56 54.77
C GLY A 17 19.67 -26.19 53.65
N VAL A 18 18.38 -26.50 53.83
CA VAL A 18 17.34 -26.16 52.86
C VAL A 18 17.15 -24.64 52.72
N GLY A 19 17.22 -23.87 53.82
CA GLY A 19 17.12 -22.40 53.74
C GLY A 19 18.24 -21.75 52.91
N ILE A 20 19.48 -22.22 53.08
CA ILE A 20 20.63 -21.72 52.30
C ILE A 20 20.50 -22.17 50.83
N ALA A 21 20.13 -23.42 50.56
CA ALA A 21 19.92 -23.90 49.20
C ALA A 21 18.80 -23.13 48.47
N VAL A 22 17.68 -22.84 49.15
CA VAL A 22 16.58 -22.04 48.58
C VAL A 22 17.03 -20.61 48.31
N LEU A 23 17.77 -19.96 49.20
CA LEU A 23 18.30 -18.60 48.98
C LEU A 23 19.30 -18.55 47.81
N VAL A 24 20.19 -19.55 47.68
CA VAL A 24 21.11 -19.64 46.53
C VAL A 24 20.33 -19.89 45.23
N THR A 25 19.32 -20.76 45.23
CA THR A 25 18.47 -20.99 44.05
C THR A 25 17.66 -19.74 43.68
N ILE A 26 17.15 -18.97 44.64
CA ILE A 26 16.47 -17.69 44.39
C ILE A 26 17.45 -16.65 43.85
N ALA A 27 18.68 -16.57 44.37
CA ALA A 27 19.71 -15.66 43.87
C ALA A 27 20.15 -16.01 42.43
N ILE A 28 20.31 -17.30 42.13
CA ILE A 28 20.60 -17.78 40.76
C ILE A 28 19.41 -17.51 39.84
N ALA A 29 18.18 -17.77 40.28
CA ALA A 29 16.97 -17.47 39.52
C ALA A 29 16.81 -15.97 39.27
N ALA A 30 17.11 -15.11 40.25
CA ALA A 30 17.10 -13.65 40.12
C ALA A 30 18.20 -13.15 39.18
N MET A 31 19.41 -13.71 39.24
CA MET A 31 20.47 -13.41 38.27
C MET A 31 20.09 -13.88 36.86
N PHE A 32 19.45 -15.04 36.71
CA PHE A 32 18.86 -15.47 35.45
C PHE A 32 17.75 -14.52 34.99
N LEU A 33 16.89 -14.03 35.88
CA LEU A 33 15.80 -13.12 35.55
C LEU A 33 16.34 -11.76 35.12
N VAL A 34 17.32 -11.19 35.83
CA VAL A 34 18.00 -9.95 35.44
C VAL A 34 18.74 -10.12 34.11
N ARG A 35 19.43 -11.25 33.90
CA ARG A 35 20.09 -11.56 32.62
C ARG A 35 19.08 -11.78 31.48
N THR A 36 17.92 -12.36 31.77
CA THR A 36 16.82 -12.54 30.80
C THR A 36 16.13 -11.23 30.49
N VAL A 37 15.93 -10.33 31.46
CA VAL A 37 15.40 -8.98 31.25
C VAL A 37 16.40 -8.13 30.44
N LEU A 38 17.70 -8.21 30.73
CA LEU A 38 18.75 -7.54 29.95
C LEU A 38 18.91 -8.12 28.53
N MET A 39 18.61 -9.41 28.32
CA MET A 39 18.51 -10.03 26.99
C MET A 39 17.23 -9.59 26.26
N LEU A 40 16.08 -9.53 26.95
CA LEU A 40 14.81 -9.08 26.38
C LEU A 40 14.81 -7.58 26.04
N GLN A 41 15.60 -6.77 26.72
CA GLN A 41 15.86 -5.37 26.37
C GLN A 41 16.84 -5.20 25.19
N ASN A 42 17.48 -6.28 24.69
CA ASN A 42 18.52 -6.21 23.64
C ASN A 42 18.34 -7.23 22.49
N SER A 43 17.22 -7.94 22.37
CA SER A 43 17.00 -8.94 21.31
C SER A 43 16.11 -8.40 20.18
N PRO A 44 16.64 -8.13 18.98
CA PRO A 44 15.85 -7.72 17.83
C PRO A 44 15.18 -8.91 17.12
N PHE A 45 13.99 -8.66 16.57
CA PHE A 45 13.40 -9.26 15.36
C PHE A 45 13.47 -10.79 15.11
N THR A 46 12.30 -11.42 15.17
CA THR A 46 11.84 -12.44 14.20
C THR A 46 10.35 -12.20 13.92
N GLY A 47 9.79 -12.33 12.71
CA GLY A 47 10.43 -12.63 11.43
C GLY A 47 9.39 -12.82 10.31
N THR A 48 8.66 -11.77 9.92
CA THR A 48 7.80 -11.76 8.71
C THR A 48 7.37 -10.33 8.35
N MET A 49 8.28 -9.57 7.73
CA MET A 49 7.92 -8.39 6.95
C MET A 49 8.22 -8.65 5.47
N MET A 50 7.17 -8.93 4.70
CA MET A 50 7.12 -8.55 3.28
C MET A 50 5.70 -8.05 2.97
N GLN A 51 5.64 -6.82 2.46
CA GLN A 51 4.52 -6.22 1.74
C GLN A 51 3.21 -5.95 2.52
N GLN A 52 3.27 -5.04 3.50
CA GLN A 52 2.31 -3.95 3.52
C GLN A 52 3.02 -2.64 3.13
N LYS A 53 2.56 -2.00 2.05
CA LYS A 53 3.05 -0.69 1.61
C LYS A 53 2.50 0.39 2.53
N ILE A 54 3.18 0.65 3.64
CA ILE A 54 2.88 1.80 4.51
C ILE A 54 3.45 3.05 3.84
N ALA A 55 2.66 3.63 2.92
CA ALA A 55 2.84 5.03 2.57
C ALA A 55 2.60 5.87 3.84
N ASP A 56 3.47 6.84 4.12
CA ASP A 56 3.41 7.76 5.26
C ASP A 56 1.98 8.37 5.34
N PRO A 57 1.08 7.89 6.23
CA PRO A 57 -0.32 8.30 6.24
C PRO A 57 -0.37 9.58 7.05
N SER A 58 0.04 10.66 6.38
CA SER A 58 0.69 11.78 7.06
C SER A 58 0.85 12.99 6.17
N LYS A 59 0.96 12.82 4.85
CA LYS A 59 0.87 13.91 3.87
C LYS A 59 0.16 13.34 2.65
N PRO A 60 -0.72 14.11 1.96
CA PRO A 60 -1.45 13.60 0.81
C PRO A 60 -0.49 12.92 -0.15
N ASN A 61 -0.88 11.76 -0.68
CA ASN A 61 -0.22 11.11 -1.80
C ASN A 61 -0.45 11.93 -3.08
N ASP A 62 0.09 13.15 -3.07
CA ASP A 62 0.48 13.91 -4.23
C ASP A 62 1.69 13.18 -4.83
N PRO A 63 1.54 12.51 -5.99
CA PRO A 63 2.60 11.70 -6.60
C PRO A 63 3.67 12.58 -7.28
N SER A 64 3.49 13.90 -7.26
CA SER A 64 4.47 14.84 -7.79
C SER A 64 5.76 14.88 -6.97
N LEU A 65 6.76 15.52 -7.57
CA LEU A 65 7.96 15.98 -6.90
C LEU A 65 7.66 16.80 -5.64
N GLU A 66 6.74 17.74 -5.75
CA GLU A 66 6.37 18.66 -4.68
C GLU A 66 5.76 17.90 -3.49
N GLY A 67 4.95 16.88 -3.74
CA GLY A 67 4.43 15.97 -2.71
C GLY A 67 5.53 15.18 -2.00
N LEU A 68 6.48 14.60 -2.75
CA LEU A 68 7.62 13.88 -2.18
C LEU A 68 8.53 14.80 -1.33
N LEU A 69 8.89 15.99 -1.82
CA LEU A 69 9.76 16.89 -1.07
C LEU A 69 9.07 17.47 0.17
N LYS A 70 7.78 17.84 0.07
CA LYS A 70 7.01 18.28 1.24
C LYS A 70 6.96 17.21 2.33
N ARG A 71 7.11 15.93 2.00
CA ARG A 71 7.03 14.87 3.00
C ARG A 71 8.24 14.60 3.86
N GLN A 72 9.44 14.92 3.36
CA GLN A 72 10.70 14.66 4.06
C GLN A 72 10.77 15.35 5.44
N SER A 73 11.36 14.65 6.41
CA SER A 73 11.72 15.17 7.73
C SER A 73 12.79 16.27 7.61
N THR A 74 12.56 17.41 8.26
CA THR A 74 13.50 18.55 8.26
C THR A 74 14.36 18.63 9.52
N THR A 75 14.03 17.86 10.56
CA THR A 75 14.83 17.74 11.78
C THR A 75 15.25 16.29 12.03
N LEU A 76 16.33 16.12 12.80
CA LEU A 76 16.78 14.79 13.21
C LEU A 76 15.73 14.09 14.09
N GLU A 77 15.02 14.84 14.92
CA GLU A 77 13.98 14.30 15.81
C GLU A 77 12.81 13.73 14.99
N ASP A 78 12.30 14.48 14.01
CA ASP A 78 11.28 14.01 13.07
C ASP A 78 11.76 12.74 12.33
N ALA A 79 13.00 12.76 11.81
CA ALA A 79 13.56 11.65 11.06
C ALA A 79 13.73 10.38 11.92
N VAL A 80 14.16 10.53 13.17
CA VAL A 80 14.25 9.43 14.14
C VAL A 80 12.85 8.90 14.48
N GLN A 81 11.89 9.78 14.75
CA GLN A 81 10.51 9.40 15.10
C GLN A 81 9.85 8.65 13.96
N LYS A 82 9.92 9.17 12.72
CA LYS A 82 9.40 8.50 11.53
C LYS A 82 10.10 7.18 11.26
N TYR A 83 11.42 7.11 11.37
CA TYR A 83 12.17 5.86 11.18
C TYR A 83 11.72 4.78 12.20
N GLN A 84 11.57 5.16 13.48
CA GLN A 84 11.07 4.26 14.52
C GLN A 84 9.64 3.80 14.26
N LEU A 85 8.78 4.72 13.82
CA LEU A 85 7.37 4.45 13.53
C LEU A 85 7.18 3.54 12.32
N LYS A 86 7.99 3.75 11.27
CA LYS A 86 7.94 3.01 10.02
C LYS A 86 8.55 1.61 10.11
N LEU A 87 9.64 1.46 10.87
CA LEU A 87 10.45 0.23 10.92
C LEU A 87 10.42 -0.48 12.28
N GLY A 88 9.65 0.00 13.26
CA GLY A 88 9.52 -0.60 14.59
C GLY A 88 10.82 -0.67 15.40
N ARG A 89 11.84 0.12 15.04
CA ARG A 89 13.20 0.01 15.62
C ARG A 89 13.93 1.34 15.66
N SER A 90 14.82 1.51 16.65
CA SER A 90 15.71 2.68 16.70
C SER A 90 16.63 2.76 15.48
N PRO A 91 16.99 3.98 15.02
CA PRO A 91 17.93 4.15 13.92
C PRO A 91 19.32 3.59 14.21
N PRO A 92 20.09 3.21 13.17
CA PRO A 92 21.41 2.61 13.33
C PRO A 92 22.42 3.61 13.92
N LYS A 93 23.50 3.09 14.50
CA LYS A 93 24.58 3.90 15.10
C LYS A 93 25.28 4.74 14.03
N GLY A 94 25.08 6.06 14.08
CA GLY A 94 25.56 7.02 13.08
C GLY A 94 24.45 7.63 12.20
N TYR A 95 23.17 7.36 12.49
CA TYR A 95 22.05 7.97 11.78
C TYR A 95 22.00 9.51 11.91
N ALA A 96 22.45 10.08 13.03
CA ALA A 96 22.56 11.53 13.22
C ALA A 96 23.60 12.16 12.28
N ASP A 97 24.74 11.50 12.13
CA ASP A 97 25.83 11.91 11.23
C ASP A 97 25.36 11.79 9.76
N TRP A 98 24.66 10.71 9.44
CA TRP A 98 24.02 10.51 8.13
C TRP A 98 22.97 11.59 7.84
N PHE A 99 22.08 11.90 8.78
CA PHE A 99 21.02 12.90 8.61
C PHE A 99 21.62 14.28 8.32
N THR A 100 22.63 14.70 9.07
CA THR A 100 23.36 15.96 8.84
C THR A 100 23.94 15.99 7.42
N SER A 101 24.65 14.93 7.04
CA SER A 101 25.24 14.72 5.70
C SER A 101 24.19 14.70 4.58
N ALA A 102 22.99 14.16 4.85
CA ALA A 102 21.87 14.07 3.92
C ALA A 102 21.20 15.43 3.71
N ILE A 103 20.99 16.22 4.76
CA ILE A 103 20.47 17.60 4.69
C ILE A 103 21.44 18.51 3.93
N GLU A 104 22.74 18.46 4.23
CA GLU A 104 23.78 19.21 3.49
C GLU A 104 23.77 18.89 1.99
N LYS A 105 23.58 17.62 1.64
CA LYS A 105 23.53 17.12 0.25
C LYS A 105 22.15 17.22 -0.40
N LYS A 106 21.13 17.71 0.32
CA LYS A 106 19.73 17.82 -0.12
C LYS A 106 19.13 16.48 -0.60
N CYS A 107 19.51 15.40 0.07
CA CYS A 107 18.94 14.09 -0.15
C CYS A 107 17.48 14.03 0.34
N LEU A 108 16.75 13.00 -0.11
CA LEU A 108 15.57 12.54 0.62
C LEU A 108 16.00 12.01 2.00
N ILE A 109 15.05 11.87 2.92
CA ILE A 109 15.27 11.43 4.30
C ILE A 109 14.40 10.20 4.63
N ASP A 110 13.11 10.22 4.29
CA ASP A 110 12.14 9.24 4.82
C ASP A 110 11.76 8.12 3.83
N ASP A 111 12.06 8.29 2.54
CA ASP A 111 11.52 7.50 1.42
C ASP A 111 12.49 6.41 0.90
N TYR A 112 13.31 5.81 1.76
CA TYR A 112 14.27 4.75 1.40
C TYR A 112 13.78 3.32 1.67
N ASP A 113 12.48 3.06 1.52
CA ASP A 113 11.86 1.78 1.92
C ASP A 113 12.45 0.54 1.26
N ILE A 114 12.92 0.68 0.02
CA ILE A 114 13.56 -0.41 -0.71
C ILE A 114 14.78 -0.98 0.04
N ILE A 115 15.52 -0.14 0.78
CA ILE A 115 16.65 -0.59 1.62
C ILE A 115 16.16 -1.52 2.74
N TRP A 116 14.98 -1.27 3.30
CA TRP A 116 14.39 -2.15 4.32
C TRP A 116 13.81 -3.42 3.69
N GLU A 117 13.13 -3.31 2.54
CA GLU A 117 12.61 -4.46 1.79
C GLU A 117 13.74 -5.43 1.40
N ASP A 118 14.86 -4.91 0.88
CA ASP A 118 16.04 -5.69 0.47
C ASP A 118 16.77 -6.34 1.66
N LEU A 119 16.82 -5.65 2.81
CA LEU A 119 17.48 -6.16 4.02
C LEU A 119 16.60 -7.06 4.90
N ALA A 120 15.28 -7.08 4.69
CA ALA A 120 14.33 -7.85 5.50
C ALA A 120 14.66 -9.35 5.62
N PRO A 121 15.11 -10.08 4.57
CA PRO A 121 15.51 -11.49 4.69
C PRO A 121 16.71 -11.69 5.63
N TYR A 122 17.63 -10.72 5.68
CA TYR A 122 18.87 -10.79 6.45
C TYR A 122 18.69 -10.35 7.90
N HIS A 123 17.64 -9.59 8.23
CA HIS A 123 17.36 -9.17 9.60
C HIS A 123 16.97 -10.31 10.56
N GLN A 124 16.69 -11.51 10.03
CA GLN A 124 16.50 -12.74 10.83
C GLN A 124 17.82 -13.46 11.13
N LEU A 125 18.94 -13.05 10.52
CA LEU A 125 20.25 -13.64 10.77
C LEU A 125 20.91 -12.97 11.99
N GLY A 126 21.36 -13.78 12.95
CA GLY A 126 22.23 -13.29 14.01
C GLY A 126 23.52 -12.71 13.42
N GLY A 127 24.04 -11.62 14.00
CA GLY A 127 25.19 -10.89 13.44
C GLY A 127 26.46 -11.74 13.23
N ASN A 128 26.62 -12.85 13.95
CA ASN A 128 27.71 -13.81 13.72
C ASN A 128 27.49 -14.65 12.45
N GLU A 129 26.26 -15.05 12.15
CA GLU A 129 25.91 -15.79 10.92
C GLU A 129 25.97 -14.86 9.70
N PHE A 130 25.53 -13.61 9.84
CA PHE A 130 25.70 -12.60 8.78
C PHE A 130 27.18 -12.36 8.45
N ARG A 131 28.05 -12.19 9.47
CA ARG A 131 29.50 -12.09 9.27
C ARG A 131 30.09 -13.36 8.66
N ARG A 132 29.74 -14.55 9.15
CA ARG A 132 30.20 -15.83 8.57
C ARG A 132 29.88 -15.93 7.09
N ARG A 133 28.67 -15.52 6.67
CA ARG A 133 28.28 -15.49 5.25
C ARG A 133 29.09 -14.48 4.43
N LEU A 134 29.36 -13.29 4.98
CA LEU A 134 30.29 -12.34 4.35
C LEU A 134 31.70 -12.94 4.24
N ASP A 135 32.22 -13.58 5.29
CA ASP A 135 33.56 -14.15 5.32
C ASP A 135 33.73 -15.33 4.34
N ILE A 136 32.67 -16.10 4.06
CA ILE A 136 32.66 -17.09 2.98
C ILE A 136 32.73 -16.42 1.60
N LEU A 137 32.03 -15.29 1.41
CA LEU A 137 32.10 -14.51 0.16
C LEU A 137 33.42 -13.73 -0.01
N LYS A 138 34.21 -13.54 1.05
CA LYS A 138 35.50 -12.84 0.99
C LYS A 138 36.63 -13.64 0.35
N ASP A 139 36.43 -14.92 0.05
CA ASP A 139 37.45 -15.77 -0.60
C ASP A 139 37.86 -15.30 -2.02
N GLY A 140 37.12 -14.32 -2.58
CA GLY A 140 37.41 -13.67 -3.86
C GLY A 140 36.95 -14.47 -5.08
N THR A 141 36.29 -15.61 -4.86
CA THR A 141 35.73 -16.43 -5.93
C THR A 141 34.41 -15.83 -6.45
N HIS A 142 34.05 -16.13 -7.71
CA HIS A 142 32.76 -15.75 -8.30
C HIS A 142 32.48 -14.24 -8.50
N ARG A 143 33.49 -13.41 -8.82
CA ARG A 143 33.33 -12.00 -9.25
C ARG A 143 32.60 -11.12 -8.22
N VAL A 144 33.24 -10.95 -7.07
CA VAL A 144 32.81 -10.04 -6.00
C VAL A 144 33.92 -9.04 -5.71
N PHE A 145 33.56 -7.80 -5.38
CA PHE A 145 34.50 -6.85 -4.80
C PHE A 145 34.40 -6.89 -3.28
N ASN A 146 35.49 -7.29 -2.63
CA ASN A 146 35.69 -6.99 -1.22
C ASN A 146 35.95 -5.49 -1.09
N VAL A 147 35.19 -4.83 -0.21
CA VAL A 147 35.32 -3.41 0.09
C VAL A 147 35.63 -3.27 1.58
N HIS A 148 36.83 -2.76 1.86
CA HIS A 148 37.30 -2.52 3.22
C HIS A 148 37.23 -1.03 3.53
N ILE A 149 36.27 -0.62 4.37
CA ILE A 149 36.14 0.75 4.84
C ILE A 149 36.90 0.90 6.16
N LYS A 150 37.86 1.83 6.19
CA LYS A 150 38.70 2.19 7.34
C LYS A 150 38.91 3.70 7.42
N ASP A 151 38.60 4.29 8.58
CA ASP A 151 38.85 5.70 8.89
C ASP A 151 38.29 6.68 7.83
N GLY A 152 37.11 6.38 7.28
CA GLY A 152 36.46 7.18 6.23
C GLY A 152 37.06 7.04 4.82
N THR A 153 38.06 6.18 4.67
CA THR A 153 38.61 5.72 3.38
C THR A 153 38.10 4.31 3.06
N ALA A 154 38.11 3.93 1.79
CA ALA A 154 37.71 2.59 1.38
C ALA A 154 38.64 2.07 0.28
N ASP A 155 39.07 0.82 0.41
CA ASP A 155 39.63 0.06 -0.71
C ASP A 155 38.48 -0.64 -1.44
N ALA A 156 37.92 0.06 -2.42
CA ALA A 156 36.72 -0.32 -3.18
C ALA A 156 36.99 -0.26 -4.71
N GLY A 157 38.02 -0.97 -5.17
CA GLY A 157 38.19 -1.33 -6.57
C GLY A 157 38.02 -0.19 -7.58
N GLY A 158 38.79 0.90 -7.44
CA GLY A 158 38.88 1.98 -8.44
C GLY A 158 37.59 2.80 -8.64
N LYS A 159 36.64 2.28 -9.42
CA LYS A 159 35.40 2.98 -9.82
C LYS A 159 34.44 3.25 -8.65
N TRP A 160 34.47 2.44 -7.58
CA TRP A 160 33.56 2.60 -6.43
C TRP A 160 34.14 3.46 -5.30
N ASN A 161 35.46 3.65 -5.25
CA ASN A 161 36.14 4.51 -4.26
C ASN A 161 35.48 5.89 -4.03
N PRO A 162 34.97 6.62 -5.05
CA PRO A 162 34.32 7.92 -4.84
C PRO A 162 33.02 7.85 -4.01
N ILE A 163 32.31 6.71 -4.02
CA ILE A 163 31.02 6.53 -3.33
C ILE A 163 31.23 6.31 -1.83
N PHE A 164 32.31 5.62 -1.46
CA PHE A 164 32.65 5.30 -0.06
C PHE A 164 33.56 6.35 0.61
N LYS A 165 33.96 7.39 -0.11
CA LYS A 165 34.74 8.49 0.44
C LYS A 165 33.95 9.23 1.53
N ASN A 166 34.54 9.39 2.71
CA ASN A 166 33.92 9.93 3.92
C ASN A 166 32.81 9.01 4.49
N ALA A 167 32.91 7.70 4.31
CA ALA A 167 32.03 6.74 4.97
C ALA A 167 32.13 6.87 6.50
N ILE A 168 30.98 6.87 7.18
CA ILE A 168 30.84 7.25 8.60
C ILE A 168 31.35 6.15 9.56
N ARG A 169 31.57 4.94 9.07
CA ARG A 169 31.89 3.74 9.86
C ARG A 169 32.87 2.82 9.14
N ASP A 170 33.82 2.29 9.89
CA ASP A 170 34.56 1.07 9.52
C ASP A 170 33.60 -0.09 9.23
N MET A 171 33.79 -0.77 8.10
CA MET A 171 33.01 -1.93 7.71
C MET A 171 33.71 -2.72 6.60
N ASP A 172 33.67 -4.05 6.69
CA ASP A 172 33.89 -4.91 5.53
C ASP A 172 32.54 -5.18 4.87
N LEU A 173 32.46 -5.00 3.55
CA LEU A 173 31.28 -5.33 2.76
C LEU A 173 31.68 -5.98 1.44
N VAL A 174 30.79 -6.77 0.87
CA VAL A 174 31.01 -7.48 -0.40
C VAL A 174 30.02 -6.93 -1.43
N LEU A 175 30.55 -6.35 -2.51
CA LEU A 175 29.75 -5.88 -3.63
C LEU A 175 29.71 -6.88 -4.77
N ASN A 176 28.64 -6.81 -5.54
CA ASN A 176 28.57 -7.43 -6.85
C ASN A 176 29.49 -6.69 -7.83
N GLU A 177 30.37 -7.42 -8.52
CA GLU A 177 31.14 -6.87 -9.64
C GLU A 177 30.27 -6.73 -10.91
N LEU A 178 29.27 -7.59 -11.05
CA LEU A 178 28.39 -7.68 -12.20
C LEU A 178 27.23 -6.70 -12.08
N ASP A 179 26.75 -6.24 -13.22
CA ASP A 179 25.54 -5.42 -13.39
C ASP A 179 24.23 -6.22 -13.20
N GLU A 180 24.33 -7.52 -12.88
CA GLU A 180 23.25 -8.51 -12.89
C GLU A 180 22.84 -8.93 -11.46
N PRO A 181 21.56 -9.12 -11.13
CA PRO A 181 21.16 -9.72 -9.86
C PRO A 181 21.58 -11.21 -9.79
N ARG A 182 22.21 -11.62 -8.68
CA ARG A 182 22.78 -12.97 -8.50
C ARG A 182 22.17 -13.81 -7.38
N ILE A 183 21.17 -13.27 -6.69
CA ILE A 183 20.48 -13.95 -5.59
C ILE A 183 19.11 -14.40 -6.09
N LEU A 184 19.04 -15.64 -6.57
CA LEU A 184 17.78 -16.25 -7.01
C LEU A 184 17.01 -16.78 -5.79
N PHE A 185 16.32 -15.88 -5.08
CA PHE A 185 15.51 -16.20 -3.92
C PHE A 185 14.02 -16.04 -4.23
N ASN A 186 13.28 -17.15 -4.32
CA ASN A 186 11.82 -17.10 -4.39
C ASN A 186 11.26 -17.22 -2.98
N SER A 187 10.70 -16.14 -2.44
CA SER A 187 10.19 -16.10 -1.05
C SER A 187 9.13 -17.17 -0.74
N ASN A 188 8.36 -17.62 -1.73
CA ASN A 188 7.33 -18.65 -1.56
C ASN A 188 7.92 -20.08 -1.56
N ARG A 189 8.98 -20.34 -2.34
CA ARG A 189 9.64 -21.66 -2.44
C ARG A 189 10.75 -21.84 -1.39
N ASP A 190 11.56 -20.81 -1.21
CA ASP A 190 12.83 -20.85 -0.49
C ASP A 190 12.72 -20.22 0.91
N GLY A 191 11.75 -19.31 1.13
CA GLY A 191 11.44 -18.75 2.45
C GLY A 191 11.13 -19.81 3.52
N PRO A 192 10.23 -20.78 3.27
CA PRO A 192 9.95 -21.86 4.21
C PRO A 192 11.19 -22.72 4.53
N ARG A 193 12.07 -22.94 3.55
CA ARG A 193 13.33 -23.67 3.73
C ARG A 193 14.30 -22.88 4.62
N MET A 194 14.40 -21.56 4.41
CA MET A 194 15.23 -20.68 5.24
C MET A 194 14.75 -20.65 6.69
N VAL A 195 13.44 -20.55 6.94
CA VAL A 195 12.85 -20.64 8.30
C VAL A 195 13.13 -22.00 8.93
N THR A 196 13.05 -23.09 8.16
CA THR A 196 13.37 -24.45 8.64
C THR A 196 14.85 -24.63 8.97
N ALA A 197 15.76 -24.02 8.21
CA ALA A 197 17.20 -24.03 8.48
C ALA A 197 17.57 -23.17 9.72
N LEU A 198 16.89 -22.04 9.92
CA LEU A 198 17.07 -21.17 11.10
C LEU A 198 16.66 -21.82 12.43
N ALA A 199 15.86 -22.90 12.38
CA ALA A 199 15.53 -23.70 13.56
C ALA A 199 16.63 -24.69 13.99
N ASP A 200 17.66 -24.91 13.16
CA ASP A 200 18.77 -25.84 13.44
C ASP A 200 20.12 -25.22 13.03
N PRO A 201 20.84 -24.56 13.97
CA PRO A 201 22.12 -23.91 13.69
C PRO A 201 23.19 -24.84 13.10
N ASN A 202 23.07 -26.16 13.29
CA ASN A 202 24.02 -27.14 12.79
C ASN A 202 23.76 -27.54 11.32
N LYS A 203 22.63 -27.14 10.72
CA LYS A 203 22.37 -27.28 9.28
C LYS A 203 22.83 -26.08 8.48
N LEU A 204 22.75 -24.88 9.05
CA LEU A 204 23.26 -23.65 8.42
C LEU A 204 24.79 -23.64 8.32
N SER A 205 25.49 -24.31 9.23
CA SER A 205 26.95 -24.29 9.31
C SER A 205 27.66 -25.06 8.19
N SER A 206 26.98 -25.98 7.49
CA SER A 206 27.55 -26.81 6.42
C SER A 206 27.32 -26.33 4.99
N GLU A 207 26.44 -25.34 4.78
CA GLU A 207 26.10 -24.87 3.43
C GLU A 207 27.13 -23.85 2.92
N SER A 208 27.99 -24.29 2.01
CA SER A 208 28.71 -23.39 1.10
C SER A 208 27.73 -22.76 0.08
N PRO A 209 28.00 -21.56 -0.45
CA PRO A 209 27.20 -20.97 -1.52
C PRO A 209 27.12 -21.92 -2.71
N ASN A 210 25.89 -22.34 -3.06
CA ASN A 210 25.66 -23.20 -4.22
C ASN A 210 25.70 -22.36 -5.50
N TRP A 211 26.90 -21.95 -5.91
CA TRP A 211 27.12 -21.25 -7.18
C TRP A 211 26.92 -22.21 -8.34
N PHE A 212 25.88 -21.99 -9.13
CA PHE A 212 25.65 -22.70 -10.40
C PHE A 212 25.59 -21.70 -11.56
N ARG A 213 25.97 -22.16 -12.76
CA ARG A 213 25.88 -21.39 -14.00
C ARG A 213 24.92 -22.09 -14.96
N ALA A 214 23.67 -21.65 -14.96
CA ALA A 214 22.68 -22.13 -15.91
C ALA A 214 22.83 -21.40 -17.25
N ASN A 215 22.75 -22.13 -18.37
CA ASN A 215 22.90 -21.58 -19.72
C ASN A 215 21.63 -21.84 -20.56
N GLY A 216 21.26 -20.86 -21.40
CA GLY A 216 20.20 -21.02 -22.41
C GLY A 216 18.86 -21.52 -21.84
N GLY A 217 18.39 -22.67 -22.32
CA GLY A 217 17.10 -23.25 -21.93
C GLY A 217 17.00 -23.61 -20.45
N GLU A 218 18.10 -23.99 -19.80
CA GLU A 218 18.15 -24.27 -18.35
C GLU A 218 17.89 -22.99 -17.56
N HIS A 219 18.56 -21.89 -17.94
CA HIS A 219 18.35 -20.58 -17.33
C HIS A 219 16.90 -20.09 -17.54
N LEU A 220 16.37 -20.22 -18.76
CA LEU A 220 14.98 -19.87 -19.05
C LEU A 220 13.98 -20.67 -18.19
N GLN A 221 14.23 -21.97 -17.98
CA GLN A 221 13.38 -22.80 -17.11
C GLN A 221 13.50 -22.40 -15.63
N LEU A 222 14.71 -22.16 -15.14
CA LEU A 222 14.95 -21.64 -13.78
C LEU A 222 14.22 -20.30 -13.54
N MET A 223 14.21 -19.40 -14.51
CA MET A 223 13.48 -18.12 -14.43
C MET A 223 11.96 -18.32 -14.53
N LYS A 224 11.47 -19.26 -15.35
CA LYS A 224 10.05 -19.68 -15.37
C LYS A 224 9.57 -20.23 -14.02
N ASP A 225 10.40 -21.03 -13.38
CA ASP A 225 10.08 -21.70 -12.11
C ASP A 225 10.27 -20.80 -10.88
N SER A 226 11.08 -19.75 -11.00
CA SER A 226 11.48 -18.90 -9.86
C SER A 226 10.92 -17.48 -9.91
N CYS A 227 10.53 -16.95 -11.07
CA CYS A 227 10.13 -15.55 -11.24
C CYS A 227 8.74 -15.40 -11.90
N HIS A 228 7.87 -14.58 -11.30
CA HIS A 228 6.58 -14.20 -11.89
C HIS A 228 6.59 -12.71 -12.28
N VAL A 229 7.11 -12.40 -13.46
CA VAL A 229 7.13 -11.03 -13.98
C VAL A 229 5.78 -10.69 -14.60
N TYR A 230 5.12 -9.62 -14.13
CA TYR A 230 3.83 -9.16 -14.64
C TYR A 230 3.99 -8.02 -15.64
N SER A 231 3.37 -8.16 -16.82
CA SER A 231 3.05 -7.02 -17.69
C SER A 231 1.91 -6.19 -17.07
N PRO A 232 2.00 -4.84 -17.05
CA PRO A 232 0.90 -4.01 -16.56
C PRO A 232 -0.36 -4.01 -17.44
N THR A 233 -0.28 -4.35 -18.73
CA THR A 233 -1.42 -4.21 -19.66
C THR A 233 -1.86 -5.48 -20.39
N LYS A 234 -1.08 -6.57 -20.42
CA LYS A 234 -1.45 -7.83 -21.11
C LYS A 234 -1.21 -9.10 -20.27
N PRO A 235 -2.22 -9.99 -20.12
CA PRO A 235 -2.05 -11.25 -19.36
C PRO A 235 -1.24 -12.37 -20.04
N LEU A 236 -0.85 -12.24 -21.31
CA LEU A 236 -0.38 -13.37 -22.14
C LEU A 236 0.86 -13.05 -23.01
N GLN A 237 2.00 -12.91 -22.36
CA GLN A 237 3.34 -13.27 -22.84
C GLN A 237 4.30 -13.17 -21.65
N GLN A 238 5.13 -14.20 -21.37
CA GLN A 238 5.98 -14.16 -20.18
C GLN A 238 7.25 -13.33 -20.44
N PRO A 239 7.50 -12.22 -19.73
CA PRO A 239 8.54 -11.24 -20.12
C PRO A 239 9.98 -11.80 -20.19
N HIS A 240 10.26 -12.88 -19.46
CA HIS A 240 11.57 -13.55 -19.48
C HIS A 240 11.93 -14.22 -20.82
N GLU A 241 10.98 -14.40 -21.74
CA GLU A 241 11.24 -15.02 -23.06
C GLU A 241 11.95 -14.06 -24.04
N PHE A 242 12.09 -12.78 -23.66
CA PHE A 242 12.59 -11.70 -24.52
C PHE A 242 13.89 -11.04 -24.01
N HIS A 243 14.54 -11.65 -23.01
CA HIS A 243 15.67 -11.08 -22.28
C HIS A 243 16.74 -12.17 -22.03
N GLY A 244 17.96 -12.04 -22.56
CA GLY A 244 18.93 -13.16 -22.71
C GLY A 244 20.31 -12.98 -22.06
N TYR A 245 20.34 -12.19 -20.99
CA TYR A 245 21.46 -11.49 -20.34
C TYR A 245 22.64 -12.35 -19.81
N LEU A 246 23.91 -11.87 -19.95
CA LEU A 246 24.92 -11.54 -18.87
C LEU A 246 26.19 -10.85 -19.48
N GLN A 247 26.63 -9.65 -19.01
CA GLN A 247 28.03 -9.13 -18.80
C GLN A 247 28.34 -7.62 -19.03
N TRP A 248 28.94 -6.97 -17.99
CA TRP A 248 29.90 -5.81 -17.88
C TRP A 248 29.38 -4.34 -17.66
N PRO A 249 30.07 -3.48 -16.84
CA PRO A 249 29.44 -2.31 -16.19
C PRO A 249 30.07 -0.89 -16.36
N MET A 250 29.16 0.11 -16.32
CA MET A 250 29.26 1.55 -15.95
C MET A 250 30.54 2.39 -16.17
N SER A 251 30.36 3.59 -16.75
CA SER A 251 31.07 4.83 -16.35
C SER A 251 30.50 6.11 -16.99
N ASN A 252 29.94 7.04 -16.20
CA ASN A 252 30.50 8.39 -15.97
C ASN A 252 29.48 9.42 -15.43
N ILE A 253 29.98 10.26 -14.52
CA ILE A 253 29.32 11.46 -13.99
C ILE A 253 29.50 12.59 -15.00
N TYR A 254 28.42 13.21 -15.50
CA TYR A 254 28.51 14.39 -16.38
C TYR A 254 27.50 15.50 -16.06
N THR A 255 27.79 16.66 -16.64
CA THR A 255 27.41 18.04 -16.28
C THR A 255 26.00 18.49 -16.67
N ARG A 256 25.59 19.63 -16.07
CA ARG A 256 24.28 20.33 -16.16
C ARG A 256 23.68 20.40 -17.59
N SER A 257 22.35 20.30 -17.63
CA SER A 257 21.43 20.21 -18.78
C SER A 257 21.25 21.47 -19.65
N SER A 258 22.05 22.53 -19.50
CA SER A 258 21.79 23.85 -20.14
C SER A 258 21.77 23.83 -21.68
N GLN A 259 22.27 22.76 -22.30
CA GLN A 259 22.17 22.55 -23.76
C GLN A 259 20.78 22.07 -24.20
N ALA A 260 20.01 21.38 -23.36
CA ALA A 260 18.65 20.93 -23.69
C ALA A 260 17.70 22.12 -23.88
N ASP A 261 17.93 23.22 -23.14
CA ASP A 261 17.19 24.49 -23.25
C ASP A 261 17.40 25.19 -24.60
N SER A 262 18.50 24.89 -25.30
CA SER A 262 18.74 25.42 -26.66
C SER A 262 17.86 24.77 -27.74
N TYR A 263 17.08 23.74 -27.39
CA TYR A 263 16.09 23.07 -28.25
C TYR A 263 14.67 23.20 -27.66
N PRO A 264 13.97 24.33 -27.91
CA PRO A 264 12.58 24.53 -27.47
C PRO A 264 11.65 23.43 -27.98
N TRP A 265 10.71 22.98 -27.15
CA TRP A 265 9.82 21.84 -27.45
C TRP A 265 9.14 21.93 -28.81
N GLN A 266 8.67 23.11 -29.21
CA GLN A 266 8.01 23.35 -30.50
C GLN A 266 8.91 23.12 -31.73
N ASN A 267 10.24 23.19 -31.56
CA ASN A 267 11.23 22.95 -32.61
C ASN A 267 11.72 21.49 -32.66
N ARG A 268 11.29 20.65 -31.71
CA ARG A 268 11.70 19.24 -31.63
C ARG A 268 10.88 18.37 -32.57
N LEU A 269 11.52 17.40 -33.20
CA LEU A 269 10.93 16.42 -34.10
C LEU A 269 9.92 15.53 -33.35
N PRO A 270 8.67 15.37 -33.83
CA PRO A 270 7.64 14.54 -33.20
C PRO A 270 7.85 13.04 -33.52
N LYS A 271 9.06 12.54 -33.29
CA LYS A 271 9.49 11.15 -33.50
C LYS A 271 10.15 10.59 -32.25
N ALA A 272 10.10 9.27 -32.10
CA ALA A 272 10.81 8.54 -31.06
C ALA A 272 12.23 8.17 -31.48
N TYR A 273 13.20 8.68 -30.72
CA TYR A 273 14.62 8.47 -30.96
C TYR A 273 15.22 7.37 -30.07
N TRP A 274 16.11 6.56 -30.66
CA TRP A 274 16.96 5.62 -29.93
C TRP A 274 18.27 5.31 -30.67
N ARG A 275 19.35 5.17 -29.91
CA ARG A 275 20.63 4.59 -30.32
C ARG A 275 21.17 3.70 -29.21
N GLY A 276 21.76 2.58 -29.58
CA GLY A 276 22.43 1.64 -28.67
C GLY A 276 22.88 0.38 -29.40
N SER A 277 23.63 -0.49 -28.72
CA SER A 277 24.14 -1.74 -29.27
C SER A 277 23.22 -2.93 -28.97
N THR A 278 23.54 -4.10 -29.53
CA THR A 278 22.82 -5.38 -29.40
C THR A 278 22.87 -6.02 -27.99
N THR A 279 23.16 -5.25 -26.94
CA THR A 279 23.10 -5.76 -25.56
C THR A 279 21.66 -6.06 -25.13
N GLY A 280 21.50 -6.93 -24.14
CA GLY A 280 20.20 -7.55 -23.82
C GLY A 280 20.27 -9.07 -23.81
N GLY A 281 21.34 -9.64 -24.36
CA GLY A 281 21.71 -11.02 -24.13
C GLY A 281 22.94 -11.48 -24.88
N TRP A 282 23.41 -12.70 -24.57
CA TRP A 282 24.44 -13.35 -25.39
C TRP A 282 23.80 -13.93 -26.66
N ASN A 283 24.17 -13.33 -27.78
CA ASN A 283 23.61 -13.60 -29.09
C ASN A 283 24.38 -14.76 -29.75
N GLN A 284 23.74 -15.93 -29.85
CA GLN A 284 24.32 -17.14 -30.42
C GLN A 284 23.23 -17.98 -31.12
N ASN A 285 23.57 -18.63 -32.23
CA ASN A 285 22.68 -19.57 -32.94
C ASN A 285 21.33 -18.94 -33.32
N GLY A 286 21.30 -17.65 -33.69
CA GLY A 286 20.09 -16.93 -34.09
C GLY A 286 19.13 -16.55 -32.96
N ASN A 287 19.45 -16.80 -31.68
CA ASN A 287 18.57 -16.49 -30.54
C ASN A 287 18.26 -14.98 -30.42
N TRP A 288 19.14 -14.12 -30.93
CA TRP A 288 19.03 -12.66 -30.91
C TRP A 288 17.73 -12.15 -31.55
N LYS A 289 17.11 -12.94 -32.43
CA LYS A 289 15.81 -12.66 -33.06
C LYS A 289 14.66 -12.58 -32.03
N THR A 290 14.81 -13.13 -30.82
CA THR A 290 13.81 -13.03 -29.75
C THR A 290 14.07 -11.88 -28.77
N PHE A 291 15.27 -11.29 -28.75
CA PHE A 291 15.65 -10.29 -27.77
C PHE A 291 15.01 -8.93 -28.07
N HIS A 292 14.56 -8.26 -27.01
CA HIS A 292 13.75 -7.04 -27.08
C HIS A 292 14.36 -5.92 -27.94
N ARG A 293 15.68 -5.67 -27.92
CA ARG A 293 16.29 -4.61 -28.76
C ARG A 293 16.24 -4.91 -30.25
N MET A 294 16.58 -6.12 -30.67
CA MET A 294 16.56 -6.52 -32.07
C MET A 294 15.12 -6.63 -32.58
N ARG A 295 14.19 -7.11 -31.74
CA ARG A 295 12.74 -7.06 -32.00
C ARG A 295 12.21 -5.63 -32.14
N MET A 296 12.62 -4.71 -31.28
CA MET A 296 12.24 -3.29 -31.36
C MET A 296 12.65 -2.72 -32.72
N ILE A 297 13.92 -2.89 -33.09
CA ILE A 297 14.46 -2.38 -34.37
C ILE A 297 13.71 -3.01 -35.55
N ASP A 298 13.55 -4.33 -35.61
CA ASP A 298 12.80 -4.96 -36.71
C ASP A 298 11.32 -4.53 -36.77
N ALA A 299 10.68 -4.30 -35.62
CA ALA A 299 9.29 -3.86 -35.56
C ALA A 299 9.09 -2.41 -36.02
N ILE A 300 9.98 -1.48 -35.62
CA ILE A 300 9.72 -0.03 -35.76
C ILE A 300 10.59 0.68 -36.81
N GLN A 301 11.70 0.09 -37.26
CA GLN A 301 12.51 0.67 -38.37
C GLN A 301 11.70 0.77 -39.69
N LYS A 302 10.64 -0.03 -39.82
CA LYS A 302 9.68 -0.01 -40.94
C LYS A 302 8.74 1.23 -40.94
N LYS A 303 8.86 2.11 -39.94
CA LYS A 303 8.01 3.29 -39.71
C LYS A 303 8.84 4.58 -39.50
N PRO A 304 9.66 4.99 -40.49
CA PRO A 304 10.57 6.14 -40.36
C PRO A 304 9.86 7.48 -40.16
N GLU A 305 8.54 7.56 -40.35
CA GLU A 305 7.71 8.71 -40.04
C GLU A 305 7.45 8.90 -38.54
N LEU A 306 7.44 7.81 -37.75
CA LEU A 306 7.24 7.83 -36.30
C LEU A 306 8.55 7.66 -35.51
N TYR A 307 9.54 6.96 -36.07
CA TYR A 307 10.75 6.53 -35.35
C TYR A 307 12.03 6.96 -36.04
N ASP A 308 13.03 7.24 -35.22
CA ASP A 308 14.43 7.43 -35.62
C ASP A 308 15.29 6.54 -34.70
N VAL A 309 15.37 5.25 -35.05
CA VAL A 309 16.06 4.24 -34.25
C VAL A 309 17.07 3.46 -35.07
N ALA A 310 18.22 3.17 -34.49
CA ALA A 310 19.26 2.37 -35.13
C ALA A 310 20.16 1.69 -34.08
N LEU A 311 20.75 0.56 -34.47
CA LEU A 311 21.82 -0.07 -33.70
C LEU A 311 23.14 0.65 -33.99
N THR A 312 24.00 0.79 -32.97
CA THR A 312 25.36 1.36 -33.17
C THR A 312 26.40 0.27 -33.38
N ASP A 313 26.30 -0.84 -32.66
CA ASP A 313 27.30 -1.91 -32.63
C ASP A 313 26.65 -3.28 -32.42
N ALA A 314 27.19 -4.30 -33.09
CA ALA A 314 26.93 -5.71 -32.79
C ALA A 314 27.98 -6.22 -31.78
N ILE A 315 27.57 -6.40 -30.53
CA ILE A 315 28.40 -6.90 -29.42
C ILE A 315 27.63 -7.93 -28.57
N GLN A 316 28.34 -8.60 -27.65
CA GLN A 316 27.80 -9.76 -26.89
C GLN A 316 27.26 -10.85 -27.84
N CYS A 317 28.02 -11.18 -28.88
CA CYS A 317 27.61 -12.11 -29.93
C CYS A 317 28.76 -13.05 -30.31
N GLU A 318 28.41 -14.27 -30.74
CA GLU A 318 29.35 -15.10 -31.50
C GLU A 318 29.66 -14.41 -32.85
N PRO A 319 30.88 -14.56 -33.42
CA PRO A 319 31.29 -13.81 -34.60
C PRO A 319 30.33 -13.91 -35.80
N ASP A 320 29.74 -15.09 -36.03
CA ASP A 320 28.79 -15.32 -37.12
C ASP A 320 27.44 -14.61 -36.88
N ASP A 321 26.92 -14.64 -35.64
CA ASP A 321 25.73 -13.89 -35.23
C ASP A 321 25.97 -12.37 -35.28
N CYS A 322 27.15 -11.88 -34.88
CA CYS A 322 27.54 -10.47 -35.05
C CYS A 322 27.50 -10.06 -36.53
N ASN A 323 28.05 -10.90 -37.40
CA ASN A 323 28.11 -10.69 -38.84
C ASN A 323 26.72 -10.76 -39.50
N GLU A 324 25.83 -11.66 -39.04
CA GLU A 324 24.43 -11.73 -39.50
C GLU A 324 23.67 -10.45 -39.10
N MET A 325 23.73 -10.05 -37.83
CA MET A 325 23.08 -8.83 -37.35
C MET A 325 23.58 -7.56 -38.06
N THR A 326 24.90 -7.46 -38.32
CA THR A 326 25.50 -6.32 -39.04
C THR A 326 25.09 -6.27 -40.52
N LYS A 327 24.74 -7.40 -41.14
CA LYS A 327 24.17 -7.46 -42.50
C LYS A 327 22.67 -7.19 -42.52
N GLN A 328 21.94 -7.61 -41.49
CA GLN A 328 20.48 -7.45 -41.44
C GLN A 328 20.05 -6.04 -41.00
N PHE A 329 20.73 -5.44 -40.03
CA PHE A 329 20.35 -4.14 -39.48
C PHE A 329 21.22 -3.01 -40.03
N HIS A 330 20.63 -1.83 -40.20
CA HIS A 330 21.38 -0.62 -40.53
C HIS A 330 22.12 -0.12 -39.29
N MET A 331 23.41 -0.47 -39.21
CA MET A 331 24.31 0.04 -38.17
C MET A 331 24.70 1.50 -38.46
N VAL A 332 24.69 2.35 -37.44
CA VAL A 332 25.10 3.76 -37.52
C VAL A 332 26.25 4.05 -36.57
N SER A 333 27.08 5.05 -36.87
CA SER A 333 28.10 5.52 -35.94
C SER A 333 27.49 6.02 -34.63
N HIS A 334 28.18 5.82 -33.50
CA HIS A 334 27.76 6.37 -32.21
C HIS A 334 27.54 7.88 -32.28
N GLU A 335 26.32 8.33 -31.95
CA GLU A 335 25.94 9.75 -31.94
C GLU A 335 26.14 10.36 -30.54
N PRO A 336 26.51 11.65 -30.43
CA PRO A 336 26.47 12.36 -29.15
C PRO A 336 25.08 12.27 -28.53
N PHE A 337 25.02 12.09 -27.21
CA PHE A 337 23.75 11.94 -26.49
C PHE A 337 22.82 13.15 -26.72
N GLU A 338 23.41 14.34 -26.82
CA GLU A 338 22.80 15.64 -27.07
C GLU A 338 21.92 15.64 -28.33
N THR A 339 22.12 14.71 -29.25
CA THR A 339 21.24 14.51 -30.41
C THR A 339 19.78 14.23 -29.99
N VAL A 340 19.54 13.63 -28.82
CA VAL A 340 18.18 13.41 -28.29
C VAL A 340 17.41 14.71 -28.08
N TYR A 341 18.08 15.85 -27.83
CA TYR A 341 17.43 17.15 -27.63
C TYR A 341 16.64 17.62 -28.86
N LYS A 342 16.95 17.08 -30.04
CA LYS A 342 16.24 17.36 -31.29
C LYS A 342 14.88 16.67 -31.39
N TYR A 343 14.54 15.75 -30.48
CA TYR A 343 13.35 14.90 -30.56
C TYR A 343 12.40 15.16 -29.38
N LYS A 344 11.09 15.00 -29.60
CA LYS A 344 10.08 15.08 -28.55
C LYS A 344 9.98 13.80 -27.72
N TYR A 345 10.31 12.66 -28.32
CA TYR A 345 10.13 11.34 -27.71
C TYR A 345 11.45 10.56 -27.73
N ALA A 346 11.75 9.82 -26.67
CA ALA A 346 12.92 8.95 -26.58
C ALA A 346 12.53 7.59 -26.00
N LEU A 347 13.13 6.52 -26.51
CA LEU A 347 12.94 5.18 -25.96
C LEU A 347 13.99 4.91 -24.88
N ASP A 348 13.53 4.49 -23.70
CA ASP A 348 14.35 3.89 -22.67
C ASP A 348 14.04 2.40 -22.65
N VAL A 349 15.02 1.60 -23.02
CA VAL A 349 14.86 0.15 -23.12
C VAL A 349 16.01 -0.48 -22.35
N ASP A 350 15.68 -1.50 -21.57
CA ASP A 350 16.63 -2.42 -20.95
C ASP A 350 17.64 -2.98 -21.97
N GLY A 351 18.56 -3.78 -21.47
CA GLY A 351 19.49 -4.54 -22.27
C GLY A 351 20.82 -4.58 -21.55
N ASN A 352 21.22 -5.77 -21.13
CA ASN A 352 21.65 -5.99 -19.75
C ASN A 352 20.53 -5.56 -18.76
N THR A 353 20.77 -5.14 -17.52
CA THR A 353 19.69 -4.95 -16.52
C THR A 353 18.83 -3.76 -16.90
N PHE A 354 19.38 -2.56 -16.80
CA PHE A 354 18.64 -1.31 -16.91
C PHE A 354 19.26 -0.45 -18.01
N SER A 355 18.50 0.49 -18.58
CA SER A 355 19.10 1.55 -19.38
C SER A 355 19.79 2.57 -18.46
N GLY A 356 21.13 2.51 -18.38
CA GLY A 356 21.94 3.51 -17.69
C GLY A 356 21.85 4.96 -18.25
N ARG A 357 20.99 5.18 -19.26
CA ARG A 357 20.69 6.48 -19.87
C ARG A 357 19.45 7.14 -19.26
N PHE A 358 18.62 6.43 -18.50
CA PHE A 358 17.26 6.86 -18.14
C PHE A 358 17.21 8.24 -17.48
N PHE A 359 18.02 8.51 -16.45
CA PHE A 359 18.09 9.84 -15.82
C PHE A 359 18.50 10.94 -16.80
N ARG A 360 19.51 10.69 -17.64
CA ARG A 360 19.98 11.67 -18.64
C ARG A 360 18.92 11.93 -19.71
N LEU A 361 18.07 10.93 -20.02
CA LEU A 361 16.90 11.10 -20.89
C LEU A 361 15.82 11.94 -20.23
N LEU A 362 15.58 11.81 -18.92
CA LEU A 362 14.69 12.70 -18.19
C LEU A 362 15.22 14.15 -18.17
N GLU A 363 16.51 14.35 -17.84
CA GLU A 363 17.20 15.67 -17.86
C GLU A 363 17.11 16.38 -19.22
N SER A 364 16.92 15.62 -20.31
CA SER A 364 16.87 16.15 -21.67
C SER A 364 15.59 16.91 -22.03
N GLN A 365 14.58 16.93 -21.14
CA GLN A 365 13.20 17.41 -21.40
C GLN A 365 12.54 16.71 -22.60
N THR A 366 12.95 15.48 -22.88
CA THR A 366 12.33 14.61 -23.89
C THR A 366 11.36 13.67 -23.18
N LEU A 367 10.19 13.43 -23.77
CA LEU A 367 9.24 12.47 -23.19
C LEU A 367 9.79 11.05 -23.34
N VAL A 368 10.09 10.41 -22.21
CA VAL A 368 10.69 9.09 -22.18
C VAL A 368 9.62 8.00 -22.19
N PHE A 369 9.76 7.03 -23.08
CA PHE A 369 8.94 5.81 -23.14
C PHE A 369 9.79 4.64 -22.63
N LYS A 370 9.47 4.09 -21.44
CA LYS A 370 10.30 3.09 -20.75
C LYS A 370 9.73 1.67 -20.86
N ALA A 371 10.52 0.77 -21.44
CA ALA A 371 10.35 -0.68 -21.40
C ALA A 371 11.34 -1.25 -20.37
N THR A 372 10.85 -1.77 -19.24
CA THR A 372 11.71 -2.45 -18.27
C THR A 372 11.03 -3.61 -17.55
N ILE A 373 11.82 -4.62 -17.15
CA ILE A 373 11.39 -5.70 -16.24
C ILE A 373 12.03 -5.63 -14.85
N PHE A 374 12.93 -4.68 -14.60
CA PHE A 374 13.70 -4.60 -13.37
C PHE A 374 13.23 -3.48 -12.44
N ASP A 375 13.22 -3.75 -11.13
CA ASP A 375 13.07 -2.72 -10.11
C ASP A 375 14.43 -2.01 -9.91
N GLU A 376 14.49 -0.73 -10.28
CA GLU A 376 15.65 0.14 -10.01
C GLU A 376 15.50 0.87 -8.66
N PHE A 377 16.60 1.28 -8.02
CA PHE A 377 16.55 1.82 -6.63
C PHE A 377 15.64 3.06 -6.45
N PHE A 378 15.40 3.81 -7.52
CA PHE A 378 14.54 5.01 -7.55
C PHE A 378 13.10 4.73 -7.99
N GLN A 379 12.76 3.48 -8.33
CA GLN A 379 11.48 3.09 -8.95
C GLN A 379 10.26 3.44 -8.06
N ARG A 380 10.47 3.55 -6.74
CA ARG A 380 9.44 3.98 -5.77
C ARG A 380 9.13 5.49 -5.84
N TRP A 381 10.02 6.31 -6.38
CA TRP A 381 9.88 7.77 -6.42
C TRP A 381 9.34 8.28 -7.75
N ILE A 382 9.58 7.55 -8.84
CA ILE A 382 9.18 7.95 -10.19
C ILE A 382 7.82 7.35 -10.55
N VAL A 383 6.99 8.15 -11.20
CA VAL A 383 5.57 7.84 -11.41
C VAL A 383 5.24 7.75 -12.91
N PRO A 384 4.67 6.62 -13.38
CA PRO A 384 4.16 6.47 -14.75
C PRO A 384 3.11 7.53 -15.10
N TRP A 385 3.11 7.99 -16.36
CA TRP A 385 2.26 9.05 -16.91
C TRP A 385 2.39 10.44 -16.26
N GLU A 386 3.27 10.59 -15.28
CA GLU A 386 3.65 11.85 -14.64
C GLU A 386 5.07 12.26 -15.03
N HIS A 387 6.02 11.30 -15.01
CA HIS A 387 7.45 11.55 -15.30
C HIS A 387 7.95 10.87 -16.58
N TYR A 388 7.30 9.78 -17.00
CA TYR A 388 7.62 8.99 -18.19
C TYR A 388 6.38 8.18 -18.61
N ILE A 389 6.35 7.62 -19.81
CA ILE A 389 5.28 6.69 -20.25
C ILE A 389 5.81 5.25 -20.23
N PRO A 390 5.19 4.30 -19.51
CA PRO A 390 5.57 2.90 -19.59
C PRO A 390 5.12 2.32 -20.94
N ILE A 391 5.89 1.39 -21.52
CA ILE A 391 5.54 0.62 -22.73
C ILE A 391 5.79 -0.87 -22.49
N GLU A 392 5.12 -1.74 -23.25
CA GLU A 392 5.25 -3.19 -23.10
C GLU A 392 6.58 -3.72 -23.67
N MET A 393 7.10 -4.79 -23.06
CA MET A 393 8.35 -5.44 -23.50
C MET A 393 8.27 -6.10 -24.89
N ASP A 394 7.05 -6.30 -25.41
CA ASP A 394 6.80 -6.76 -26.78
C ASP A 394 6.64 -5.60 -27.79
N PHE A 395 6.69 -4.34 -27.32
CA PHE A 395 6.47 -3.07 -28.03
C PHE A 395 5.11 -2.95 -28.73
N SER A 396 4.15 -3.82 -28.42
CA SER A 396 2.86 -3.90 -29.12
C SER A 396 1.91 -2.72 -28.88
N ASP A 397 2.20 -1.89 -27.88
CA ASP A 397 1.46 -0.68 -27.51
C ASP A 397 2.22 0.61 -27.86
N LEU A 398 3.45 0.51 -28.37
CA LEU A 398 4.35 1.65 -28.59
C LEU A 398 3.76 2.62 -29.63
N ASP A 399 3.30 2.13 -30.78
CA ASP A 399 2.69 2.97 -31.83
C ASP A 399 1.52 3.79 -31.30
N GLN A 400 0.63 3.16 -30.52
CA GLN A 400 -0.54 3.81 -29.93
C GLN A 400 -0.11 4.92 -28.95
N LYS A 401 0.97 4.69 -28.18
CA LYS A 401 1.47 5.62 -27.17
C LYS A 401 2.27 6.78 -27.78
N ILE A 402 3.01 6.56 -28.88
CA ILE A 402 3.61 7.63 -29.69
C ILE A 402 2.52 8.48 -30.35
N GLU A 403 1.52 7.85 -30.96
CA GLU A 403 0.43 8.57 -31.61
C GLU A 403 -0.44 9.33 -30.59
N TRP A 404 -0.64 8.77 -29.40
CA TRP A 404 -1.23 9.51 -28.28
C TRP A 404 -0.41 10.76 -27.93
N ALA A 405 0.92 10.65 -27.83
CA ALA A 405 1.77 11.78 -27.46
C ALA A 405 1.82 12.88 -28.53
N LYS A 406 1.70 12.52 -29.81
CA LYS A 406 1.54 13.47 -30.92
C LYS A 406 0.20 14.21 -30.84
N ASN A 407 -0.89 13.49 -30.58
CA ASN A 407 -2.23 14.06 -30.47
C ASN A 407 -2.48 14.78 -29.13
N ASN A 408 -1.56 14.68 -28.16
CA ASN A 408 -1.64 15.31 -26.84
C ASN A 408 -0.34 16.08 -26.52
N ASP A 409 0.20 16.81 -27.50
CA ASP A 409 1.56 17.39 -27.45
C ASP A 409 1.85 18.22 -26.18
N ASP A 410 0.89 19.02 -25.72
CA ASP A 410 1.01 19.80 -24.48
C ASP A 410 1.09 18.94 -23.22
N ARG A 411 0.41 17.78 -23.20
CA ARG A 411 0.51 16.82 -22.10
C ARG A 411 1.80 16.01 -22.18
N ALA A 412 2.22 15.65 -23.39
CA ALA A 412 3.52 15.02 -23.63
C ALA A 412 4.68 15.92 -23.14
N ARG A 413 4.62 17.22 -23.44
CA ARG A 413 5.54 18.24 -22.94
C ARG A 413 5.57 18.32 -21.42
N ARG A 414 4.40 18.36 -20.76
CA ARG A 414 4.31 18.41 -19.29
C ARG A 414 4.92 17.18 -18.61
N ILE A 415 4.71 15.98 -19.15
CA ILE A 415 5.33 14.75 -18.63
C ILE A 415 6.85 14.81 -18.77
N ALA A 416 7.36 15.33 -19.89
CA ALA A 416 8.80 15.52 -20.10
C ALA A 416 9.40 16.60 -19.16
N GLU A 417 8.67 17.69 -18.91
CA GLU A 417 9.03 18.73 -17.94
C GLU A 417 9.07 18.19 -16.50
N ASN A 418 8.08 17.38 -16.10
CA ASN A 418 8.02 16.79 -14.77
C ASN A 418 9.10 15.70 -14.60
N GLY A 419 9.36 14.91 -15.64
CA GLY A 419 10.51 14.00 -15.72
C GLY A 419 11.85 14.73 -15.55
N ARG A 420 12.06 15.82 -16.29
CA ARG A 420 13.26 16.67 -16.14
C ARG A 420 13.40 17.22 -14.72
N ARG A 421 12.33 17.83 -14.17
CA ARG A 421 12.30 18.30 -12.78
C ARG A 421 12.61 17.19 -11.78
N PHE A 422 12.19 15.95 -12.04
CA PHE A 422 12.50 14.79 -11.19
C PHE A 422 14.00 14.45 -11.18
N ALA A 423 14.65 14.50 -12.34
CA ALA A 423 16.09 14.22 -12.42
C ALA A 423 16.94 15.40 -11.89
N GLU A 424 16.48 16.64 -12.12
CA GLU A 424 17.14 17.88 -11.69
C GLU A 424 16.91 18.27 -10.22
N ARG A 425 16.18 17.44 -9.45
CA ARG A 425 15.91 17.66 -8.01
C ARG A 425 17.19 18.07 -7.28
N PRO A 426 17.13 19.11 -6.43
CA PRO A 426 18.23 20.05 -6.31
C PRO A 426 19.48 19.46 -5.66
N ARG A 427 20.47 19.09 -6.49
CA ARG A 427 21.89 19.09 -6.07
C ARG A 427 22.41 20.53 -5.89
N THR A 428 21.72 21.51 -6.48
CA THR A 428 21.91 22.98 -6.47
C THR A 428 20.55 23.65 -6.83
N GLU A 429 20.16 24.86 -6.46
CA GLU A 429 20.74 25.96 -5.66
C GLU A 429 19.60 26.73 -4.93
N SER A 430 19.74 26.97 -3.62
CA SER A 430 19.09 28.00 -2.79
C SER A 430 18.33 29.16 -3.47
N SER A 431 17.00 29.17 -3.39
CA SER A 431 16.12 30.36 -3.28
C SER A 431 14.71 29.88 -2.86
N GLY A 432 13.94 30.58 -2.03
CA GLY A 432 13.86 32.03 -1.88
C GLY A 432 12.78 32.65 -2.77
N ILE A 433 11.91 31.83 -3.39
CA ILE A 433 10.84 32.29 -4.28
C ILE A 433 9.48 31.86 -3.73
N THR A 434 8.70 32.83 -3.28
CA THR A 434 7.27 32.70 -3.05
C THR A 434 6.57 32.54 -4.39
N VAL A 435 6.30 31.31 -4.83
CA VAL A 435 5.47 31.08 -6.02
C VAL A 435 4.01 31.29 -5.62
N ASN A 436 3.43 32.42 -6.02
CA ASN A 436 2.00 32.67 -5.87
C ASN A 436 1.21 31.60 -6.64
N ILE A 437 0.46 30.77 -5.92
CA ILE A 437 -0.45 29.78 -6.51
C ILE A 437 -1.77 30.47 -6.84
N ALA A 438 -1.73 31.33 -7.86
CA ALA A 438 -2.87 31.88 -8.55
C ALA A 438 -2.52 31.97 -10.05
N GLU A 439 -3.52 31.85 -10.93
CA GLU A 439 -3.38 31.99 -12.39
C GLU A 439 -2.55 30.89 -13.10
N ASN A 440 -3.22 29.77 -13.40
CA ASN A 440 -3.24 29.11 -14.73
C ASN A 440 -3.96 27.76 -14.67
N TYR A 441 -5.27 27.82 -14.39
CA TYR A 441 -6.21 26.72 -14.63
C TYR A 441 -7.40 27.26 -15.43
N SER A 442 -7.11 27.92 -16.56
CA SER A 442 -8.08 28.27 -17.59
C SER A 442 -8.25 27.08 -18.55
N ASP A 443 -9.47 26.56 -18.62
CA ASP A 443 -9.85 25.44 -19.48
C ASP A 443 -10.23 25.95 -20.88
N THR A 444 -9.45 25.59 -21.90
CA THR A 444 -9.84 25.75 -23.32
C THR A 444 -9.19 24.69 -24.22
N SER A 445 -9.70 23.46 -24.21
CA SER A 445 -9.95 22.65 -25.43
C SER A 445 -10.49 21.26 -25.11
N GLY A 446 -11.52 20.83 -25.84
CA GLY A 446 -12.30 19.61 -25.55
C GLY A 446 -11.55 18.29 -25.80
N SER A 447 -10.65 17.91 -24.90
CA SER A 447 -10.10 16.55 -24.80
C SER A 447 -10.83 15.75 -23.70
N VAL A 448 -11.18 14.49 -23.98
CA VAL A 448 -11.95 13.65 -23.04
C VAL A 448 -11.09 13.28 -21.83
N ASN A 449 -11.37 13.93 -20.69
CA ASN A 449 -10.78 13.58 -19.41
C ASN A 449 -11.36 12.26 -18.90
N ILE A 450 -10.57 11.18 -18.95
CA ILE A 450 -10.91 9.88 -18.36
C ILE A 450 -10.88 10.01 -16.83
N THR A 451 -12.01 9.73 -16.16
CA THR A 451 -12.11 9.72 -14.68
C THR A 451 -11.63 8.39 -14.08
N ALA A 452 -11.33 8.34 -12.78
CA ALA A 452 -11.04 7.09 -12.08
C ALA A 452 -12.19 6.08 -12.18
N LEU A 453 -13.45 6.57 -12.24
CA LEU A 453 -14.61 5.74 -12.54
C LEU A 453 -14.51 5.11 -13.95
N ASP A 454 -14.19 5.90 -14.97
CA ASP A 454 -14.04 5.40 -16.34
C ASP A 454 -12.85 4.42 -16.44
N ALA A 455 -11.75 4.68 -15.73
CA ALA A 455 -10.60 3.79 -15.62
C ALA A 455 -10.95 2.45 -14.91
N LEU A 456 -11.70 2.50 -13.81
CA LEU A 456 -12.23 1.31 -13.13
C LEU A 456 -13.14 0.50 -14.07
N LEU A 457 -14.08 1.14 -14.75
CA LEU A 457 -15.03 0.43 -15.64
C LEU A 457 -14.36 -0.16 -16.88
N SER A 458 -13.41 0.56 -17.49
CA SER A 458 -12.74 0.12 -18.72
C SER A 458 -11.88 -1.14 -18.55
N ARG A 459 -11.31 -1.36 -17.36
CA ARG A 459 -10.46 -2.53 -17.08
C ARG A 459 -11.21 -3.81 -16.72
N GLN A 460 -12.55 -3.78 -16.59
CA GLN A 460 -13.35 -4.95 -16.18
C GLN A 460 -13.42 -6.05 -17.26
N SER A 461 -13.36 -7.30 -16.82
CA SER A 461 -13.49 -8.49 -17.65
C SER A 461 -14.86 -8.58 -18.30
N ARG A 462 -14.87 -8.81 -19.61
CA ARG A 462 -16.10 -8.90 -20.42
C ARG A 462 -16.57 -10.33 -20.61
N THR A 463 -15.67 -11.32 -20.54
CA THR A 463 -16.02 -12.74 -20.60
C THR A 463 -15.74 -13.44 -19.27
N LEU A 464 -16.40 -14.57 -19.06
CA LEU A 464 -16.19 -15.39 -17.88
C LEU A 464 -14.76 -15.94 -17.82
N ASP A 465 -14.15 -16.24 -18.97
CA ASP A 465 -12.81 -16.81 -19.01
C ASP A 465 -11.73 -15.75 -18.77
N ASP A 466 -11.93 -14.49 -19.22
CA ASP A 466 -11.10 -13.34 -18.80
C ASP A 466 -11.14 -13.18 -17.28
N ALA A 467 -12.35 -13.19 -16.70
CA ALA A 467 -12.56 -13.01 -15.26
C ALA A 467 -11.88 -14.13 -14.46
N LYS A 468 -12.10 -15.40 -14.83
CA LYS A 468 -11.40 -16.55 -14.24
C LYS A 468 -9.88 -16.48 -14.42
N HIS A 469 -9.40 -15.95 -15.54
CA HIS A 469 -7.97 -15.83 -15.81
C HIS A 469 -7.32 -14.75 -14.93
N LYS A 470 -7.89 -13.54 -14.89
CA LYS A 470 -7.43 -12.47 -13.99
C LYS A 470 -7.53 -12.87 -12.51
N TYR A 471 -8.62 -13.53 -12.11
CA TYR A 471 -8.77 -14.06 -10.76
C TYR A 471 -7.60 -15.00 -10.39
N ARG A 472 -7.30 -15.99 -11.24
CA ARG A 472 -6.18 -16.93 -11.02
C ARG A 472 -4.82 -16.22 -11.00
N LEU A 473 -4.62 -15.23 -11.87
CA LEU A 473 -3.41 -14.42 -11.88
C LEU A 473 -3.26 -13.62 -10.58
N LYS A 474 -4.32 -12.96 -10.11
CA LYS A 474 -4.29 -12.07 -8.95
C LYS A 474 -4.18 -12.82 -7.62
N LEU A 475 -4.92 -13.92 -7.47
CA LEU A 475 -5.08 -14.63 -6.20
C LEU A 475 -4.38 -15.99 -6.14
N LYS A 476 -3.72 -16.41 -7.23
CA LYS A 476 -2.97 -17.69 -7.34
C LYS A 476 -3.80 -18.94 -7.03
N ARG A 477 -5.13 -18.85 -7.06
CA ARG A 477 -6.09 -19.93 -6.80
C ARG A 477 -7.23 -19.93 -7.82
N SER A 478 -7.92 -21.06 -7.96
CA SER A 478 -9.11 -21.11 -8.82
C SER A 478 -10.30 -20.39 -8.17
N PRO A 479 -11.19 -19.78 -8.97
CA PRO A 479 -12.42 -19.17 -8.45
C PRO A 479 -13.32 -20.16 -7.69
N PRO A 480 -14.12 -19.69 -6.72
CA PRO A 480 -14.99 -20.54 -5.92
C PRO A 480 -16.07 -21.23 -6.77
N LYS A 481 -16.59 -22.35 -6.28
CA LYS A 481 -17.80 -22.97 -6.86
C LYS A 481 -18.95 -21.96 -6.79
N GLY A 482 -19.65 -21.76 -7.90
CA GLY A 482 -20.67 -20.71 -8.05
C GLY A 482 -20.19 -19.43 -8.75
N TYR A 483 -18.87 -19.20 -8.89
CA TYR A 483 -18.32 -17.99 -9.50
C TYR A 483 -18.82 -17.71 -10.94
N ALA A 484 -19.11 -18.75 -11.72
CA ALA A 484 -19.67 -18.59 -13.07
C ALA A 484 -21.12 -18.06 -13.06
N GLU A 485 -21.93 -18.49 -12.09
CA GLU A 485 -23.31 -18.01 -11.91
C GLU A 485 -23.29 -16.57 -11.39
N TRP A 486 -22.44 -16.30 -10.39
CA TRP A 486 -22.17 -14.95 -9.89
C TRP A 486 -21.72 -14.00 -11.02
N PHE A 487 -20.77 -14.39 -11.87
CA PHE A 487 -20.31 -13.56 -12.99
C PHE A 487 -21.45 -13.19 -13.95
N ASN A 488 -22.30 -14.17 -14.29
CA ASN A 488 -23.47 -13.94 -15.15
C ASN A 488 -24.49 -12.99 -14.49
N ASN A 489 -24.77 -13.19 -13.19
CA ASN A 489 -25.63 -12.30 -12.40
C ASN A 489 -25.04 -10.88 -12.33
N ALA A 490 -23.73 -10.77 -12.09
CA ALA A 490 -22.98 -9.52 -11.98
C ALA A 490 -23.01 -8.75 -13.31
N GLN A 491 -22.84 -9.40 -14.46
CA GLN A 491 -22.98 -8.75 -15.76
C GLN A 491 -24.40 -8.24 -16.02
N GLN A 492 -25.43 -9.04 -15.72
CA GLN A 492 -26.83 -8.60 -15.84
C GLN A 492 -27.12 -7.38 -14.94
N LYS A 493 -26.60 -7.39 -13.71
CA LYS A 493 -26.67 -6.29 -12.74
C LYS A 493 -25.73 -5.12 -13.06
N ARG A 494 -24.88 -5.23 -14.09
CA ARG A 494 -23.82 -4.28 -14.48
C ARG A 494 -22.79 -3.99 -13.37
N CYS A 495 -22.56 -4.94 -12.48
CA CYS A 495 -21.53 -4.84 -11.44
C CYS A 495 -20.11 -4.81 -12.03
N ILE A 496 -19.13 -4.35 -11.25
CA ILE A 496 -17.71 -4.61 -11.51
C ILE A 496 -17.39 -6.10 -11.26
N ILE A 497 -16.27 -6.58 -11.80
CA ILE A 497 -15.89 -8.00 -11.88
C ILE A 497 -14.52 -8.29 -11.23
N ASP A 498 -13.49 -7.46 -11.47
CA ASP A 498 -12.08 -7.81 -11.21
C ASP A 498 -11.42 -7.07 -10.03
N ASP A 499 -12.12 -6.15 -9.38
CA ASP A 499 -11.54 -5.18 -8.42
C ASP A 499 -12.09 -5.36 -6.99
N TYR A 500 -12.36 -6.60 -6.56
CA TYR A 500 -12.87 -6.91 -5.21
C TYR A 500 -11.75 -7.07 -4.16
N ASP A 501 -10.73 -6.21 -4.22
CA ASP A 501 -9.53 -6.29 -3.35
C ASP A 501 -9.86 -6.39 -1.85
N MET A 502 -10.89 -5.67 -1.40
CA MET A 502 -11.29 -5.68 0.01
C MET A 502 -11.71 -7.08 0.50
N ILE A 503 -12.45 -7.86 -0.31
CA ILE A 503 -12.84 -9.24 0.03
C ILE A 503 -11.60 -10.12 0.20
N TRP A 504 -10.61 -9.95 -0.67
CA TRP A 504 -9.41 -10.78 -0.67
C TRP A 504 -8.45 -10.42 0.46
N GLU A 505 -8.30 -9.13 0.78
CA GLU A 505 -7.56 -8.65 1.94
C GLU A 505 -8.20 -9.12 3.27
N ASP A 506 -9.53 -9.07 3.38
CA ASP A 506 -10.26 -9.54 4.56
C ASP A 506 -10.16 -11.06 4.76
N LEU A 507 -10.18 -11.83 3.67
CA LEU A 507 -10.13 -13.29 3.72
C LEU A 507 -8.72 -13.89 3.68
N ALA A 508 -7.69 -13.13 3.30
CA ALA A 508 -6.31 -13.61 3.17
C ALA A 508 -5.77 -14.32 4.43
N PRO A 509 -5.98 -13.83 5.67
CA PRO A 509 -5.52 -14.54 6.88
C PRO A 509 -6.13 -15.94 7.02
N TYR A 510 -7.41 -16.11 6.63
CA TYR A 510 -8.11 -17.39 6.69
C TYR A 510 -7.67 -18.35 5.57
N HIS A 511 -7.32 -17.83 4.39
CA HIS A 511 -6.69 -18.64 3.34
C HIS A 511 -5.30 -19.15 3.75
N GLN A 512 -4.55 -18.40 4.55
CA GLN A 512 -3.26 -18.85 5.11
C GLN A 512 -3.43 -19.93 6.20
N LEU A 513 -4.45 -19.80 7.05
CA LEU A 513 -4.76 -20.78 8.11
C LEU A 513 -5.39 -22.08 7.57
N GLY A 514 -6.02 -22.05 6.39
CA GLY A 514 -6.66 -23.20 5.76
C GLY A 514 -8.10 -23.45 6.19
N GLY A 515 -8.80 -24.31 5.44
CA GLY A 515 -10.25 -24.52 5.56
C GLY A 515 -10.67 -25.19 6.87
N ASP A 516 -9.86 -26.09 7.44
CA ASP A 516 -10.16 -26.74 8.73
C ASP A 516 -10.16 -25.76 9.89
N GLU A 517 -9.17 -24.86 9.94
CA GLU A 517 -9.08 -23.86 10.99
C GLU A 517 -10.19 -22.79 10.82
N PHE A 518 -10.57 -22.46 9.59
CA PHE A 518 -11.77 -21.66 9.34
C PHE A 518 -13.04 -22.34 9.86
N ARG A 519 -13.25 -23.63 9.54
CA ARG A 519 -14.39 -24.43 10.05
C ARG A 519 -14.40 -24.46 11.58
N ARG A 520 -13.25 -24.64 12.23
CA ARG A 520 -13.11 -24.65 13.69
C ARG A 520 -13.50 -23.30 14.31
N ARG A 521 -13.03 -22.18 13.73
CA ARG A 521 -13.39 -20.82 14.18
C ARG A 521 -14.88 -20.52 14.01
N MET A 522 -15.50 -21.02 12.93
CA MET A 522 -16.95 -20.95 12.73
C MET A 522 -17.74 -21.78 13.76
N ALA A 523 -17.19 -22.92 14.21
CA ALA A 523 -17.78 -23.71 15.30
C ALA A 523 -17.67 -22.99 16.65
N ILE A 524 -16.54 -22.33 16.93
CA ILE A 524 -16.36 -21.50 18.14
C ILE A 524 -17.43 -20.38 18.22
N LEU A 525 -17.68 -19.69 17.09
CA LEU A 525 -18.74 -18.68 17.01
C LEU A 525 -20.13 -19.27 17.24
N LYS A 526 -20.42 -20.48 16.74
CA LYS A 526 -21.71 -21.16 16.95
C LYS A 526 -22.07 -21.33 18.44
N GLU A 527 -21.07 -21.59 19.28
CA GLU A 527 -21.27 -21.89 20.70
C GLU A 527 -21.21 -20.66 21.60
N ASN A 528 -20.44 -19.64 21.22
CA ASN A 528 -20.08 -18.53 22.12
C ASN A 528 -20.13 -17.13 21.47
N ALA A 529 -20.79 -16.94 20.33
CA ALA A 529 -20.98 -15.60 19.75
C ALA A 529 -22.05 -14.79 20.51
N THR A 530 -21.61 -13.85 21.33
CA THR A 530 -22.45 -12.78 21.89
C THR A 530 -22.62 -11.65 20.87
N GLN A 531 -23.70 -10.86 20.94
CA GLN A 531 -23.94 -9.67 20.09
C GLN A 531 -23.70 -9.92 18.59
N THR A 532 -24.30 -10.98 18.06
CA THR A 532 -24.07 -11.47 16.69
C THR A 532 -25.36 -12.02 16.10
N PHE A 533 -25.71 -11.60 14.89
CA PHE A 533 -26.75 -12.24 14.09
C PHE A 533 -26.20 -13.50 13.41
N GLN A 534 -26.84 -14.65 13.63
CA GLN A 534 -26.52 -15.88 12.91
C GLN A 534 -27.42 -16.02 11.69
N VAL A 535 -26.89 -15.70 10.50
CA VAL A 535 -27.62 -15.91 9.24
C VAL A 535 -27.41 -17.34 8.78
N LYS A 536 -28.51 -18.08 8.57
CA LYS A 536 -28.53 -19.45 8.07
C LYS A 536 -28.95 -19.43 6.60
N ILE A 537 -28.00 -19.74 5.73
CA ILE A 537 -28.23 -19.84 4.28
C ILE A 537 -28.58 -21.29 3.96
N LYS A 538 -29.79 -21.50 3.43
CA LYS A 538 -30.26 -22.81 2.96
C LYS A 538 -30.89 -22.67 1.58
N ASN A 539 -30.37 -23.42 0.60
CA ASN A 539 -30.85 -23.46 -0.79
C ASN A 539 -30.99 -22.05 -1.40
N GLY A 540 -29.98 -21.20 -1.18
CA GLY A 540 -29.98 -19.81 -1.65
C GLY A 540 -30.94 -18.85 -0.92
N LEU A 541 -31.51 -19.24 0.22
CA LEU A 541 -32.37 -18.40 1.05
C LEU A 541 -31.71 -18.10 2.41
N PRO A 542 -31.54 -16.81 2.78
CA PRO A 542 -31.07 -16.41 4.10
C PRO A 542 -32.21 -16.46 5.13
N SER A 543 -31.88 -16.69 6.40
CA SER A 543 -32.83 -16.66 7.51
C SER A 543 -32.12 -16.41 8.84
N GLY A 544 -32.74 -15.61 9.70
CA GLY A 544 -32.23 -15.33 11.05
C GLY A 544 -31.24 -14.17 11.13
N GLY A 545 -30.99 -13.48 10.00
CA GLY A 545 -30.23 -12.23 9.95
C GLY A 545 -31.06 -10.97 10.19
N GLU A 546 -32.37 -11.09 10.41
CA GLU A 546 -33.30 -9.96 10.52
C GLU A 546 -33.20 -9.03 9.30
N VAL A 547 -32.73 -7.79 9.50
CA VAL A 547 -32.47 -6.79 8.45
C VAL A 547 -31.43 -7.22 7.41
N TRP A 548 -30.52 -8.13 7.77
CA TRP A 548 -29.49 -8.67 6.86
C TRP A 548 -30.05 -9.63 5.82
N ASP A 549 -31.15 -10.32 6.14
CA ASP A 549 -31.81 -11.25 5.20
C ASP A 549 -32.27 -10.48 3.94
N ILE A 550 -32.59 -9.18 4.06
CA ILE A 550 -33.06 -8.31 2.96
C ILE A 550 -31.95 -7.97 1.94
N LEU A 551 -30.71 -7.77 2.39
CA LEU A 551 -29.54 -7.55 1.51
C LEU A 551 -29.20 -8.81 0.71
N MET A 552 -29.40 -9.98 1.31
CA MET A 552 -28.97 -11.27 0.75
C MET A 552 -30.05 -11.93 -0.14
N LYS A 553 -31.34 -11.75 0.18
CA LYS A 553 -32.48 -12.47 -0.44
C LYS A 553 -32.55 -12.43 -1.97
N ASN A 554 -32.07 -11.34 -2.59
CA ASN A 554 -32.12 -11.15 -4.06
C ASN A 554 -30.88 -11.68 -4.80
N SER A 555 -29.91 -12.21 -4.07
CA SER A 555 -28.50 -12.23 -4.50
C SER A 555 -27.87 -13.60 -4.33
N ILE A 556 -28.14 -14.30 -3.25
CA ILE A 556 -27.33 -15.45 -2.82
C ILE A 556 -27.78 -16.81 -3.39
N LYS A 557 -28.46 -16.85 -4.54
CA LYS A 557 -29.03 -18.09 -5.11
C LYS A 557 -27.97 -19.16 -5.43
N SER A 558 -26.78 -18.72 -5.84
CA SER A 558 -25.61 -19.56 -6.15
C SER A 558 -24.84 -20.03 -4.89
N VAL A 559 -25.12 -19.43 -3.72
CA VAL A 559 -24.34 -19.61 -2.50
C VAL A 559 -24.67 -20.96 -1.83
N PRO A 560 -23.66 -21.81 -1.54
CA PRO A 560 -23.87 -23.07 -0.83
C PRO A 560 -24.49 -22.90 0.57
N ASN A 561 -25.05 -24.01 1.09
CA ASN A 561 -25.55 -24.04 2.46
C ASN A 561 -24.42 -23.74 3.45
N MET A 562 -24.61 -22.72 4.30
CA MET A 562 -23.66 -22.27 5.30
C MET A 562 -24.37 -21.48 6.42
N ASN A 563 -23.71 -21.35 7.56
CA ASN A 563 -24.09 -20.37 8.57
C ASN A 563 -23.01 -19.30 8.60
N ILE A 564 -23.37 -18.03 8.73
CA ILE A 564 -22.44 -16.90 8.88
C ILE A 564 -22.81 -16.07 10.12
N TYR A 565 -21.86 -15.27 10.56
CA TYR A 565 -21.93 -14.51 11.81
C TYR A 565 -21.68 -13.04 11.52
N ILE A 566 -22.74 -12.23 11.60
CA ILE A 566 -22.69 -10.79 11.37
C ILE A 566 -22.77 -10.08 12.71
N ASN A 567 -21.87 -9.14 12.95
CA ASN A 567 -21.87 -8.27 14.12
C ASN A 567 -23.21 -7.53 14.27
N SER A 568 -23.80 -7.55 15.47
CA SER A 568 -25.03 -6.79 15.76
C SER A 568 -24.79 -5.40 16.35
N LEU A 569 -23.53 -4.99 16.47
CA LEU A 569 -23.08 -3.69 16.97
C LEU A 569 -22.59 -2.83 15.79
N ASP A 570 -22.58 -1.51 15.97
CA ASP A 570 -21.92 -0.61 15.01
C ASP A 570 -20.40 -0.85 15.00
N GLU A 571 -19.83 -1.05 16.19
CA GLU A 571 -18.39 -1.08 16.48
C GLU A 571 -17.73 -2.40 16.02
N PRO A 572 -16.52 -2.37 15.41
CA PRO A 572 -15.79 -3.57 15.01
C PRO A 572 -15.31 -4.39 16.23
N ARG A 573 -15.07 -5.69 16.02
CA ARG A 573 -14.94 -6.67 17.12
C ARG A 573 -13.68 -7.50 17.13
N ILE A 574 -13.03 -7.70 15.99
CA ILE A 574 -11.86 -8.58 15.86
C ILE A 574 -10.61 -7.73 15.94
N LEU A 575 -10.19 -7.42 17.16
CA LEU A 575 -9.06 -6.54 17.45
C LEU A 575 -7.74 -7.30 17.22
N PHE A 576 -7.36 -7.47 15.96
CA PHE A 576 -6.18 -8.19 15.50
C PHE A 576 -5.36 -7.29 14.57
N ASN A 577 -4.18 -6.85 15.02
CA ASN A 577 -3.30 -6.00 14.22
C ASN A 577 -2.44 -6.92 13.34
N MET A 578 -2.51 -6.81 12.01
CA MET A 578 -1.77 -7.71 11.11
C MET A 578 -0.25 -7.48 11.13
N ASP A 579 0.23 -6.31 11.49
CA ASP A 579 1.66 -5.99 11.51
C ASP A 579 2.34 -6.54 12.77
N ARG A 580 1.60 -6.53 13.89
CA ARG A 580 2.00 -7.08 15.19
C ARG A 580 1.70 -8.57 15.35
N ASP A 581 0.48 -8.97 15.01
CA ASP A 581 -0.09 -10.29 15.30
C ASP A 581 -0.06 -11.22 14.04
N GLY A 582 0.03 -10.67 12.83
CA GLY A 582 0.11 -11.45 11.58
C GLY A 582 1.41 -12.26 11.35
N PRO A 583 2.62 -11.79 11.77
CA PRO A 583 3.85 -12.58 11.70
C PRO A 583 3.76 -13.97 12.38
N ALA A 584 2.93 -14.08 13.41
CA ALA A 584 2.64 -15.33 14.11
C ALA A 584 1.89 -16.36 13.25
N ILE A 585 1.04 -15.90 12.31
CA ILE A 585 0.30 -16.76 11.39
C ILE A 585 1.23 -17.25 10.28
N MET A 586 2.02 -16.34 9.70
CA MET A 586 2.84 -16.63 8.51
C MET A 586 4.04 -17.56 8.75
N THR A 587 4.50 -17.70 10.00
CA THR A 587 5.71 -18.48 10.35
C THR A 587 5.44 -19.95 10.72
N ASN A 588 4.17 -20.38 10.69
CA ASN A 588 3.72 -21.74 11.06
C ASN A 588 4.19 -22.25 12.45
N THR A 589 4.75 -21.36 13.27
CA THR A 589 5.42 -21.68 14.53
C THR A 589 4.52 -21.23 15.68
N ILE A 590 3.53 -22.05 16.01
CA ILE A 590 2.53 -21.74 17.03
C ILE A 590 3.16 -21.76 18.43
N SER A 591 3.80 -20.66 18.81
CA SER A 591 4.34 -20.46 20.16
C SER A 591 3.23 -20.58 21.22
N LYS A 592 3.59 -20.83 22.49
CA LYS A 592 2.60 -20.92 23.57
C LYS A 592 1.73 -19.66 23.67
N LYS A 593 2.32 -18.48 23.50
CA LYS A 593 1.66 -17.17 23.55
C LYS A 593 0.76 -16.90 22.34
N ILE A 594 1.03 -17.55 21.20
CA ILE A 594 0.18 -17.53 20.01
C ILE A 594 -0.98 -18.50 20.20
N ARG A 595 -0.74 -19.68 20.80
CA ARG A 595 -1.79 -20.61 21.25
C ARG A 595 -2.83 -19.91 22.13
N ASP A 596 -2.42 -19.04 23.05
CA ASP A 596 -3.35 -18.28 23.90
C ASP A 596 -4.24 -17.27 23.10
N ILE A 597 -3.85 -16.89 21.88
CA ILE A 597 -4.60 -16.03 20.93
C ILE A 597 -5.40 -16.86 19.89
N VAL A 598 -4.95 -18.09 19.63
CA VAL A 598 -5.42 -18.96 18.54
C VAL A 598 -6.36 -20.06 19.01
N ASP A 599 -6.15 -20.63 20.20
CA ASP A 599 -6.57 -22.00 20.55
C ASP A 599 -7.51 -22.15 21.77
N GLU A 600 -7.78 -21.11 22.57
CA GLU A 600 -8.78 -21.17 23.65
C GLU A 600 -10.04 -20.35 23.36
N LYS A 601 -11.08 -20.58 24.18
CA LYS A 601 -12.45 -20.02 24.07
C LYS A 601 -12.43 -18.54 23.70
N PRO A 602 -13.46 -18.03 22.96
CA PRO A 602 -13.42 -16.67 22.46
C PRO A 602 -13.43 -15.72 23.64
N ASN A 603 -12.25 -15.15 23.91
CA ASN A 603 -12.01 -14.23 25.01
C ASN A 603 -12.63 -12.89 24.63
N TRP A 604 -13.96 -12.82 24.76
CA TRP A 604 -14.72 -11.59 24.70
C TRP A 604 -14.39 -10.76 25.93
N PHE A 605 -13.88 -9.55 25.72
CA PHE A 605 -13.54 -8.63 26.80
C PHE A 605 -14.02 -7.22 26.46
N THR A 606 -14.18 -6.41 27.49
CA THR A 606 -14.52 -4.99 27.39
C THR A 606 -13.43 -4.15 28.04
N ALA A 607 -13.10 -3.03 27.40
CA ALA A 607 -12.23 -2.00 27.94
C ALA A 607 -12.99 -0.67 27.91
N ALA A 608 -12.93 0.15 28.95
CA ALA A 608 -13.69 1.41 29.01
C ALA A 608 -12.81 2.57 29.50
N GLY A 609 -13.11 3.79 29.02
CA GLY A 609 -12.37 5.00 29.35
C GLY A 609 -10.88 4.87 29.04
N GLN A 610 -10.02 5.27 29.98
CA GLN A 610 -8.57 5.27 29.78
C GLN A 610 -8.02 3.90 29.37
N ALA A 611 -8.52 2.80 29.95
CA ALA A 611 -8.07 1.46 29.57
C ALA A 611 -8.43 1.08 28.12
N HIS A 612 -9.49 1.67 27.56
CA HIS A 612 -9.78 1.54 26.13
C HIS A 612 -8.85 2.41 25.28
N LEU A 613 -8.66 3.67 25.67
CA LEU A 613 -7.79 4.60 24.98
C LEU A 613 -6.34 4.08 24.91
N ASP A 614 -5.82 3.53 26.00
CA ASP A 614 -4.50 2.92 26.07
C ASP A 614 -4.40 1.68 25.16
N LEU A 615 -5.45 0.85 25.13
CA LEU A 615 -5.54 -0.32 24.26
C LEU A 615 -5.57 0.06 22.77
N MET A 616 -6.29 1.12 22.41
CA MET A 616 -6.30 1.64 21.04
C MET A 616 -4.94 2.26 20.69
N LYS A 617 -4.30 3.00 21.59
CA LYS A 617 -2.95 3.55 21.38
C LYS A 617 -1.88 2.45 21.19
N ASP A 618 -1.99 1.31 21.89
CA ASP A 618 -1.10 0.15 21.73
C ASP A 618 -1.31 -0.60 20.40
N LEU A 619 -2.56 -0.69 19.92
CA LEU A 619 -2.92 -1.60 18.82
C LEU A 619 -3.24 -0.91 17.50
N CYS A 620 -3.75 0.31 17.51
CA CYS A 620 -4.15 1.09 16.35
C CYS A 620 -3.11 2.20 16.10
N HIS A 621 -2.08 1.95 15.28
CA HIS A 621 -1.14 3.00 14.88
C HIS A 621 -1.79 3.93 13.84
N LEU A 622 -2.71 4.76 14.32
CA LEU A 622 -3.48 5.73 13.56
C LEU A 622 -2.65 6.98 13.28
N HIS A 623 -2.25 7.14 12.03
CA HIS A 623 -1.70 8.37 11.48
C HIS A 623 -2.69 8.91 10.45
N SER A 624 -2.91 10.23 10.47
CA SER A 624 -3.89 10.86 9.60
C SER A 624 -3.25 11.13 8.23
N PRO A 625 -3.80 10.60 7.10
CA PRO A 625 -3.21 10.69 5.75
C PRO A 625 -2.66 12.04 5.29
N LEU A 626 -2.98 13.16 5.96
CA LEU A 626 -2.48 14.49 5.64
C LEU A 626 -1.66 15.19 6.76
N GLN A 627 -1.57 14.64 8.00
CA GLN A 627 -0.61 15.07 9.06
C GLN A 627 -0.12 13.90 9.98
N PRO A 628 1.22 13.64 10.14
CA PRO A 628 1.74 12.50 10.93
C PRO A 628 1.65 12.67 12.45
N LEU A 629 1.76 13.92 12.92
CA LEU A 629 1.99 14.28 14.32
C LEU A 629 0.71 14.26 15.16
N GLN A 630 -0.45 14.09 14.53
CA GLN A 630 -1.73 14.09 15.21
C GLN A 630 -2.18 12.66 15.51
N GLN A 631 -2.53 12.40 16.77
CA GLN A 631 -3.03 11.12 17.24
C GLN A 631 -4.57 11.14 17.30
N PRO A 632 -5.30 10.51 16.36
CA PRO A 632 -6.77 10.56 16.34
C PRO A 632 -7.41 9.98 17.62
N HIS A 633 -6.67 9.14 18.34
CA HIS A 633 -6.94 8.65 19.68
C HIS A 633 -7.49 9.71 20.64
N GLU A 634 -6.95 10.93 20.62
CA GLU A 634 -7.30 11.98 21.59
C GLU A 634 -8.49 12.84 21.12
N PHE A 635 -8.96 12.60 19.89
CA PHE A 635 -9.93 13.45 19.19
C PHE A 635 -11.16 12.72 18.65
N HIS A 636 -11.13 11.39 18.54
CA HIS A 636 -12.27 10.59 18.12
C HIS A 636 -12.99 9.95 19.32
N GLY A 637 -14.31 10.10 19.40
CA GLY A 637 -15.07 9.61 20.56
C GLY A 637 -15.03 8.09 20.75
N TYR A 638 -15.15 7.30 19.67
CA TYR A 638 -14.99 5.84 19.70
C TYR A 638 -13.67 5.40 20.37
N LEU A 639 -12.55 6.05 20.07
CA LEU A 639 -11.23 5.65 20.59
C LEU A 639 -11.02 6.03 22.06
N GLN A 640 -11.87 6.89 22.62
CA GLN A 640 -11.79 7.35 24.01
C GLN A 640 -12.85 6.71 24.90
N TRP A 641 -14.09 6.69 24.40
CA TRP A 641 -15.32 6.32 25.10
C TRP A 641 -16.27 5.64 24.10
N PRO A 642 -15.98 4.40 23.69
CA PRO A 642 -16.89 3.60 22.85
C PRO A 642 -18.20 3.27 23.58
N MET A 643 -19.19 2.79 22.83
CA MET A 643 -20.51 2.41 23.31
C MET A 643 -20.54 1.03 23.99
N SER A 644 -19.77 0.07 23.48
CA SER A 644 -19.85 -1.34 23.92
C SER A 644 -18.50 -1.97 24.27
N SER A 645 -17.45 -1.58 23.54
CA SER A 645 -16.08 -2.10 23.69
C SER A 645 -15.92 -3.62 23.55
N LEU A 646 -16.85 -4.33 22.88
CA LEU A 646 -16.90 -5.79 22.96
C LEU A 646 -15.98 -6.47 21.94
N TYR A 647 -14.72 -6.65 22.33
CA TYR A 647 -13.66 -7.14 21.45
C TYR A 647 -13.30 -8.60 21.70
N SER A 648 -12.72 -9.25 20.68
CA SER A 648 -11.88 -10.43 20.84
C SER A 648 -10.52 -10.20 20.18
N ARG A 649 -9.46 -10.72 20.81
CA ARG A 649 -8.12 -10.82 20.21
C ARG A 649 -7.98 -12.04 19.29
N ASN A 650 -8.92 -12.99 19.36
CA ASN A 650 -8.92 -14.18 18.54
C ASN A 650 -9.41 -13.80 17.13
N LEU A 651 -8.66 -14.17 16.09
CA LEU A 651 -9.01 -13.92 14.69
C LEU A 651 -10.23 -14.76 14.27
N LEU A 652 -11.43 -14.29 14.57
CA LEU A 652 -12.69 -15.00 14.29
C LEU A 652 -13.36 -14.38 13.04
N PRO A 653 -13.95 -15.18 12.14
CA PRO A 653 -14.57 -14.70 10.90
C PRO A 653 -15.95 -14.07 11.15
N ILE A 654 -15.95 -12.93 11.84
CA ILE A 654 -17.13 -12.07 12.02
C ILE A 654 -17.19 -11.04 10.89
N ILE A 655 -18.39 -10.86 10.36
CA ILE A 655 -18.69 -9.85 9.36
C ILE A 655 -19.14 -8.55 10.04
N SER A 656 -18.55 -7.41 9.70
CA SER A 656 -18.91 -6.07 10.21
C SER A 656 -19.06 -5.05 9.07
N GLN A 657 -19.65 -3.89 9.36
CA GLN A 657 -19.96 -2.87 8.34
C GLN A 657 -18.76 -1.99 7.97
N ALA A 658 -17.88 -1.73 8.94
CA ALA A 658 -16.65 -0.96 8.78
C ALA A 658 -15.65 -1.35 9.86
N ARG A 659 -14.36 -1.06 9.64
CA ARG A 659 -13.27 -1.36 10.60
C ARG A 659 -12.13 -0.36 10.47
N ILE A 660 -11.24 -0.31 11.45
CA ILE A 660 -9.98 0.43 11.32
C ILE A 660 -8.92 -0.58 10.86
N SER A 661 -8.42 -0.50 9.61
CA SER A 661 -7.73 -1.67 9.03
C SER A 661 -6.39 -2.05 9.67
N ASN A 662 -5.72 -1.12 10.34
CA ASN A 662 -4.45 -1.37 11.01
C ASN A 662 -4.61 -2.20 12.31
N CYS A 663 -5.77 -2.17 12.97
CA CYS A 663 -5.98 -2.86 14.26
C CYS A 663 -7.19 -3.79 14.35
N PHE A 664 -8.15 -3.70 13.42
CA PHE A 664 -9.30 -4.61 13.35
C PHE A 664 -9.27 -5.46 12.08
N ARG A 665 -9.74 -6.71 12.17
CA ARG A 665 -9.81 -7.69 11.06
C ARG A 665 -11.17 -8.40 10.94
N ASP A 666 -12.22 -7.67 11.28
CA ASP A 666 -13.58 -8.00 10.86
C ASP A 666 -13.65 -8.06 9.32
N ILE A 667 -14.51 -8.91 8.78
CA ILE A 667 -14.74 -9.05 7.34
C ILE A 667 -15.77 -7.99 6.91
N LEU A 668 -15.47 -7.14 5.94
CA LEU A 668 -16.35 -6.03 5.57
C LEU A 668 -17.48 -6.44 4.63
N ILE A 669 -18.70 -6.00 4.95
CA ILE A 669 -19.92 -6.15 4.13
C ILE A 669 -20.57 -4.78 3.87
N PRO A 670 -21.27 -4.59 2.73
CA PRO A 670 -22.11 -3.42 2.53
C PRO A 670 -23.09 -3.17 3.68
N SER A 671 -23.11 -1.93 4.16
CA SER A 671 -24.00 -1.52 5.25
C SER A 671 -25.48 -1.60 4.85
N ILE A 672 -26.29 -2.16 5.73
CA ILE A 672 -27.76 -2.06 5.65
C ILE A 672 -28.25 -0.61 5.62
N TYR A 673 -27.55 0.33 6.26
CA TYR A 673 -27.94 1.74 6.26
C TYR A 673 -27.87 2.32 4.84
N TYR A 674 -26.82 2.01 4.08
CA TYR A 674 -26.77 2.37 2.66
C TYR A 674 -27.82 1.63 1.85
N TYR A 675 -28.04 0.35 2.09
CA TYR A 675 -29.07 -0.40 1.38
C TYR A 675 -30.50 0.16 1.60
N TYR A 676 -30.82 0.65 2.79
CA TYR A 676 -32.10 1.32 3.05
C TYR A 676 -32.17 2.77 2.57
N THR A 677 -31.08 3.54 2.72
CA THR A 677 -31.07 4.98 2.40
C THR A 677 -30.73 5.32 0.95
N TYR A 678 -30.24 4.36 0.17
CA TYR A 678 -29.98 4.50 -1.26
C TYR A 678 -31.20 5.03 -2.01
N ALA A 679 -31.08 6.24 -2.56
CA ALA A 679 -32.20 6.96 -3.16
C ALA A 679 -32.46 6.57 -4.62
N GLY A 680 -31.49 5.95 -5.30
CA GLY A 680 -31.64 5.53 -6.69
C GLY A 680 -31.23 6.59 -7.71
N GLY A 681 -30.37 7.54 -7.31
CA GLY A 681 -30.19 8.81 -7.99
C GLY A 681 -31.31 9.79 -7.62
N SER A 682 -30.95 10.91 -6.98
CA SER A 682 -31.93 11.86 -6.47
C SER A 682 -32.47 12.78 -7.58
N SER A 683 -33.61 12.43 -8.17
CA SER A 683 -34.33 13.29 -9.12
C SER A 683 -34.73 14.66 -8.54
N GLN A 684 -34.72 14.80 -7.21
CA GLN A 684 -34.97 16.07 -6.53
C GLN A 684 -33.71 16.94 -6.40
N ALA A 685 -32.50 16.37 -6.41
CA ALA A 685 -31.26 17.15 -6.38
C ALA A 685 -31.10 18.00 -7.65
N ASP A 686 -31.61 17.49 -8.78
CA ASP A 686 -31.63 18.19 -10.08
C ASP A 686 -32.53 19.45 -10.06
N SER A 687 -33.51 19.52 -9.14
CA SER A 687 -34.32 20.73 -8.94
C SER A 687 -33.58 21.88 -8.23
N TYR A 688 -32.34 21.64 -7.77
CA TYR A 688 -31.46 22.63 -7.15
C TYR A 688 -30.14 22.77 -7.96
N PRO A 689 -30.13 23.57 -9.05
CA PRO A 689 -28.92 23.80 -9.84
C PRO A 689 -27.77 24.35 -9.00
N TRP A 690 -26.54 23.91 -9.27
CA TRP A 690 -25.34 24.25 -8.47
C TRP A 690 -25.19 25.75 -8.20
N GLN A 691 -25.42 26.59 -9.21
CA GLN A 691 -25.33 28.05 -9.13
C GLN A 691 -26.32 28.68 -8.14
N ASN A 692 -27.44 28.00 -7.84
CA ASN A 692 -28.45 28.45 -6.88
C ASN A 692 -28.21 27.92 -5.45
N ARG A 693 -27.22 27.04 -5.27
CA ARG A 693 -26.88 26.46 -3.96
C ARG A 693 -26.02 27.43 -3.15
N LEU A 694 -26.30 27.51 -1.84
CA LEU A 694 -25.56 28.35 -0.91
C LEU A 694 -24.10 27.86 -0.78
N PRO A 695 -23.08 28.74 -0.88
CA PRO A 695 -21.66 28.39 -0.75
C PRO A 695 -21.27 28.20 0.72
N LYS A 696 -21.98 27.31 1.43
CA LYS A 696 -21.79 26.99 2.85
C LYS A 696 -21.76 25.48 3.04
N ALA A 697 -21.02 25.04 4.07
CA ALA A 697 -21.00 23.66 4.53
C ALA A 697 -22.16 23.36 5.48
N TYR A 698 -22.99 22.40 5.10
CA TYR A 698 -24.15 21.97 5.86
C TYR A 698 -23.91 20.64 6.57
N TRP A 699 -24.39 20.54 7.82
CA TRP A 699 -24.46 19.30 8.56
C TRP A 699 -25.60 19.29 9.57
N ARG A 700 -26.26 18.14 9.67
CA ARG A 700 -27.18 17.77 10.75
C ARG A 700 -26.86 16.35 11.20
N GLY A 701 -26.87 16.15 12.51
CA GLY A 701 -26.67 14.85 13.13
C GLY A 701 -26.86 14.93 14.65
N SER A 702 -26.96 13.79 15.30
CA SER A 702 -27.01 13.69 16.77
C SER A 702 -25.59 13.64 17.37
N THR A 703 -25.49 13.70 18.69
CA THR A 703 -24.23 13.61 19.46
C THR A 703 -23.64 12.18 19.51
N THR A 704 -23.85 11.37 18.48
CA THR A 704 -23.30 10.01 18.42
C THR A 704 -21.81 10.01 18.15
N GLY A 705 -21.16 8.87 18.42
CA GLY A 705 -19.74 8.66 18.18
C GLY A 705 -18.89 8.55 19.44
N GLY A 706 -19.54 8.36 20.58
CA GLY A 706 -18.95 7.98 21.85
C GLY A 706 -19.97 8.11 22.98
N TRP A 707 -19.72 7.44 24.11
CA TRP A 707 -20.50 7.60 25.33
C TRP A 707 -20.13 8.91 26.04
N ASN A 708 -21.07 9.85 26.08
CA ASN A 708 -20.90 11.20 26.60
C ASN A 708 -21.26 11.27 28.09
N GLN A 709 -20.28 11.56 28.95
CA GLN A 709 -20.45 11.69 30.39
C GLN A 709 -19.42 12.67 30.98
N ASN A 710 -19.80 13.41 32.04
CA ASN A 710 -18.88 14.19 32.87
C ASN A 710 -17.97 15.19 32.10
N GLY A 711 -18.41 15.68 30.95
CA GLY A 711 -17.66 16.65 30.12
C GLY A 711 -16.70 16.05 29.09
N ASN A 712 -16.57 14.72 29.00
CA ASN A 712 -15.66 14.06 28.04
C ASN A 712 -15.99 14.37 26.57
N TRP A 713 -17.22 14.74 26.25
CA TRP A 713 -17.66 15.08 24.91
C TRP A 713 -16.84 16.19 24.26
N LYS A 714 -16.25 17.10 25.06
CA LYS A 714 -15.47 18.24 24.54
C LYS A 714 -14.25 17.83 23.69
N THR A 715 -13.69 16.64 23.90
CA THR A 715 -12.58 16.10 23.10
C THR A 715 -13.05 15.28 21.90
N SER A 716 -14.33 14.91 21.79
CA SER A 716 -14.82 14.05 20.72
C SER A 716 -15.16 14.82 19.44
N HIS A 717 -14.95 14.17 18.30
CA HIS A 717 -14.92 14.79 16.97
C HIS A 717 -16.16 15.66 16.65
N ARG A 718 -17.40 15.22 16.95
CA ARG A 718 -18.61 16.00 16.60
C ARG A 718 -18.77 17.29 17.41
N PHE A 719 -18.33 17.29 18.66
CA PHE A 719 -18.40 18.46 19.53
C PHE A 719 -17.25 19.43 19.25
N ARG A 720 -16.07 18.91 18.89
CA ARG A 720 -14.96 19.72 18.37
C ARG A 720 -15.34 20.40 17.06
N LEU A 721 -15.97 19.69 16.13
CA LEU A 721 -16.57 20.28 14.93
C LEU A 721 -17.54 21.42 15.29
N MET A 722 -18.49 21.17 16.20
CA MET A 722 -19.47 22.18 16.62
C MET A 722 -18.80 23.43 17.23
N THR A 723 -17.73 23.23 18.01
CA THR A 723 -16.95 24.33 18.59
C THR A 723 -16.26 25.16 17.50
N LEU A 724 -15.61 24.50 16.54
CA LEU A 724 -14.90 25.15 15.44
C LEU A 724 -15.85 25.96 14.54
N VAL A 725 -16.92 25.34 14.05
CA VAL A 725 -17.84 25.97 13.09
C VAL A 725 -18.72 27.08 13.67
N SER A 726 -18.93 27.08 15.00
CA SER A 726 -19.83 28.05 15.66
C SER A 726 -19.40 29.51 15.50
N HIS A 727 -18.10 29.76 15.28
CA HIS A 727 -17.51 31.09 15.09
C HIS A 727 -17.56 31.57 13.63
N ARG A 728 -17.96 30.70 12.68
CA ARG A 728 -17.95 30.96 11.23
C ARG A 728 -19.31 30.71 10.57
N PRO A 729 -20.40 31.38 11.01
CA PRO A 729 -21.74 31.23 10.40
C PRO A 729 -21.82 31.76 8.96
N ASP A 730 -20.78 32.47 8.49
CA ASP A 730 -20.55 32.82 7.09
C ASP A 730 -20.25 31.57 6.23
N LEU A 731 -19.48 30.61 6.76
CA LEU A 731 -19.12 29.37 6.05
C LEU A 731 -20.03 28.19 6.37
N TYR A 732 -20.59 28.12 7.58
CA TYR A 732 -21.21 26.90 8.10
C TYR A 732 -22.69 27.05 8.44
N ASN A 733 -23.45 26.00 8.16
CA ASN A 733 -24.76 25.74 8.75
C ASN A 733 -24.76 24.32 9.35
N VAL A 734 -24.16 24.21 10.54
CA VAL A 734 -23.92 22.94 11.24
C VAL A 734 -24.63 22.99 12.59
N ALA A 735 -25.43 21.98 12.92
CA ALA A 735 -26.18 21.92 14.19
C ALA A 735 -26.44 20.48 14.65
N PHE A 736 -26.46 20.25 15.96
CA PHE A 736 -26.93 18.99 16.52
C PHE A 736 -28.46 18.91 16.48
N THR A 737 -29.02 17.77 16.07
CA THR A 737 -30.48 17.54 16.07
C THR A 737 -30.98 16.91 17.37
N LYS A 738 -30.12 16.21 18.12
CA LYS A 738 -30.47 15.57 19.39
C LYS A 738 -29.23 15.19 20.20
N ALA A 739 -29.29 15.40 21.52
CA ALA A 739 -28.34 14.77 22.45
C ALA A 739 -28.77 13.32 22.75
N VAL A 740 -27.85 12.39 22.56
CA VAL A 740 -28.00 10.93 22.74
C VAL A 740 -26.69 10.33 23.23
N GLN A 741 -26.70 9.06 23.65
CA GLN A 741 -25.52 8.35 24.16
C GLN A 741 -24.89 9.09 25.36
N CYS A 742 -25.71 9.38 26.36
CA CYS A 742 -25.35 10.07 27.58
C CYS A 742 -26.27 9.64 28.71
N HIS A 743 -25.85 9.86 29.95
CA HIS A 743 -26.78 9.83 31.09
C HIS A 743 -27.81 10.97 30.95
N SER A 744 -29.05 10.75 31.38
CA SER A 744 -30.19 11.67 31.14
C SER A 744 -29.90 13.13 31.53
N ASN A 745 -29.22 13.33 32.66
CA ASN A 745 -28.84 14.67 33.13
C ASN A 745 -27.81 15.35 32.21
N ASP A 746 -26.86 14.60 31.65
CA ASP A 746 -25.88 15.13 30.72
C ASP A 746 -26.50 15.36 29.33
N CYS A 747 -27.41 14.49 28.86
CA CYS A 747 -28.17 14.76 27.64
C CYS A 747 -28.98 16.07 27.73
N LEU A 748 -29.58 16.35 28.89
CA LEU A 748 -30.32 17.60 29.13
C LEU A 748 -29.40 18.83 29.18
N LYS A 749 -28.17 18.72 29.72
CA LYS A 749 -27.16 19.79 29.64
C LYS A 749 -26.74 20.03 28.20
N LEU A 750 -26.34 18.97 27.49
CA LEU A 750 -25.87 19.01 26.10
C LEU A 750 -26.90 19.64 25.16
N SER A 751 -28.17 19.27 25.30
CA SER A 751 -29.27 19.83 24.47
C SER A 751 -29.42 21.36 24.66
N LYS A 752 -29.17 21.85 25.88
CA LYS A 752 -29.21 23.29 26.22
C LYS A 752 -27.93 24.02 25.81
N GLU A 753 -26.76 23.45 26.07
CA GLU A 753 -25.44 24.00 25.76
C GLU A 753 -25.26 24.21 24.25
N TYR A 754 -25.57 23.19 23.45
CA TYR A 754 -25.40 23.21 22.00
C TYR A 754 -26.68 23.54 21.21
N LYS A 755 -27.76 23.96 21.91
CA LYS A 755 -29.03 24.43 21.33
C LYS A 755 -29.55 23.53 20.20
N THR A 756 -29.87 22.27 20.52
CA THR A 756 -30.28 21.28 19.50
C THR A 756 -31.50 21.73 18.69
N VAL A 757 -31.43 21.57 17.36
CA VAL A 757 -32.50 21.93 16.41
C VAL A 757 -33.40 20.73 16.10
N SER A 758 -34.57 20.98 15.50
CA SER A 758 -35.43 19.89 14.99
C SER A 758 -34.75 19.13 13.84
N HIS A 759 -35.18 17.89 13.63
CA HIS A 759 -34.72 17.09 12.49
C HIS A 759 -35.20 17.72 11.16
N GLU A 760 -34.26 18.06 10.28
CA GLU A 760 -34.54 18.58 8.93
C GLU A 760 -34.63 17.44 7.90
N PRO A 761 -35.53 17.50 6.89
CA PRO A 761 -35.53 16.55 5.78
C PRO A 761 -34.18 16.53 5.07
N PHE A 762 -33.74 15.37 4.59
CA PHE A 762 -32.43 15.19 3.97
C PHE A 762 -32.24 16.12 2.76
N GLU A 763 -33.31 16.35 2.02
CA GLU A 763 -33.44 17.19 0.82
C GLU A 763 -32.99 18.64 1.09
N THR A 764 -32.94 19.05 2.35
CA THR A 764 -32.38 20.35 2.76
C THR A 764 -30.90 20.48 2.35
N VAL A 765 -30.15 19.39 2.23
CA VAL A 765 -28.75 19.41 1.75
C VAL A 765 -28.62 19.95 0.32
N TYR A 766 -29.63 19.77 -0.54
CA TYR A 766 -29.60 20.23 -1.92
C TYR A 766 -29.51 21.76 -2.04
N LYS A 767 -29.85 22.49 -0.97
CA LYS A 767 -29.71 23.95 -0.88
C LYS A 767 -28.27 24.42 -0.68
N TYR A 768 -27.31 23.51 -0.47
CA TYR A 768 -25.93 23.82 -0.10
C TYR A 768 -24.93 23.19 -1.08
N LYS A 769 -23.86 23.93 -1.40
CA LYS A 769 -22.76 23.46 -2.25
C LYS A 769 -21.85 22.46 -1.54
N TYR A 770 -21.74 22.54 -0.22
CA TYR A 770 -20.83 21.71 0.57
C TYR A 770 -21.59 20.96 1.68
N ALA A 771 -21.24 19.70 1.92
CA ALA A 771 -21.78 18.89 3.01
C ALA A 771 -20.65 18.21 3.78
N LEU A 772 -20.79 18.14 5.10
CA LEU A 772 -19.83 17.42 5.94
C LEU A 772 -20.28 15.96 6.12
N ASP A 773 -19.34 15.03 5.94
CA ASP A 773 -19.47 13.65 6.37
C ASP A 773 -18.51 13.36 7.51
N VAL A 774 -19.06 12.90 8.63
CA VAL A 774 -18.31 12.71 9.88
C VAL A 774 -18.83 11.46 10.55
N ASP A 775 -17.89 10.66 11.06
CA ASP A 775 -18.13 9.41 11.78
C ASP A 775 -19.18 9.54 12.89
N GLY A 776 -19.85 8.43 13.17
CA GLY A 776 -20.67 8.21 14.35
C GLY A 776 -19.93 7.27 15.30
N ASN A 777 -20.65 6.25 15.81
CA ASN A 777 -20.02 5.16 16.59
C ASN A 777 -18.94 4.45 15.77
N THR A 778 -19.15 4.43 14.46
CA THR A 778 -18.25 3.92 13.43
C THR A 778 -18.37 4.89 12.24
N PHE A 779 -18.37 4.42 10.99
CA PHE A 779 -18.61 5.22 9.79
C PHE A 779 -19.96 6.01 9.80
N SER A 780 -20.12 6.93 8.84
CA SER A 780 -21.36 7.69 8.63
C SER A 780 -22.25 7.06 7.54
N GLY A 781 -23.36 6.44 7.94
CA GLY A 781 -24.37 5.86 7.03
C GLY A 781 -25.10 6.84 6.10
N ARG A 782 -24.71 8.13 6.08
CA ARG A 782 -25.25 9.18 5.19
C ARG A 782 -24.44 9.34 3.89
N PHE A 783 -23.19 8.87 3.87
CA PHE A 783 -22.20 9.21 2.84
C PHE A 783 -22.68 8.96 1.40
N PHE A 784 -23.27 7.80 1.11
CA PHE A 784 -23.77 7.48 -0.24
C PHE A 784 -24.82 8.48 -0.71
N ARG A 785 -25.80 8.79 0.14
CA ARG A 785 -26.88 9.73 -0.18
C ARG A 785 -26.36 11.16 -0.31
N LEU A 786 -25.29 11.51 0.41
CA LEU A 786 -24.58 12.79 0.24
C LEU A 786 -23.89 12.86 -1.13
N LEU A 787 -23.26 11.79 -1.60
CA LEU A 787 -22.71 11.74 -2.96
C LEU A 787 -23.82 11.81 -4.03
N GLU A 788 -24.92 11.05 -3.88
CA GLU A 788 -26.10 11.12 -4.77
C GLU A 788 -26.74 12.52 -4.85
N SER A 789 -26.44 13.42 -3.89
CA SER A 789 -27.03 14.76 -3.82
C SER A 789 -26.35 15.81 -4.73
N GLN A 790 -25.21 15.48 -5.35
CA GLN A 790 -24.36 16.42 -6.10
C GLN A 790 -23.88 17.62 -5.27
N THR A 791 -23.93 17.53 -3.95
CA THR A 791 -23.27 18.44 -3.03
C THR A 791 -21.85 17.93 -2.78
N LEU A 792 -20.85 18.81 -2.78
CA LEU A 792 -19.46 18.43 -2.56
C LEU A 792 -19.28 17.95 -1.11
N VAL A 793 -18.89 16.68 -0.95
CA VAL A 793 -18.75 16.05 0.36
C VAL A 793 -17.34 16.22 0.91
N PHE A 794 -17.23 16.69 2.15
CA PHE A 794 -16.00 16.76 2.93
C PHE A 794 -16.05 15.67 4.00
N LYS A 795 -15.23 14.60 3.89
CA LYS A 795 -15.30 13.41 4.77
C LYS A 795 -14.16 13.36 5.78
N ALA A 796 -14.49 13.38 7.07
CA ALA A 796 -13.62 13.02 8.19
C ALA A 796 -13.99 11.60 8.64
N THR A 797 -13.07 10.65 8.51
CA THR A 797 -13.27 9.28 9.01
C THR A 797 -11.97 8.61 9.45
N ILE A 798 -12.06 7.70 10.43
CA ILE A 798 -11.01 6.72 10.78
C ILE A 798 -11.34 5.29 10.33
N PHE A 799 -12.50 5.07 9.70
CA PHE A 799 -12.97 3.72 9.35
C PHE A 799 -12.90 3.46 7.85
N ASP A 800 -12.39 2.28 7.51
CA ASP A 800 -12.51 1.70 6.18
C ASP A 800 -13.85 0.98 6.04
N GLU A 801 -14.45 1.13 4.87
CA GLU A 801 -15.73 0.57 4.47
C GLU A 801 -15.53 -0.29 3.21
N PHE A 802 -16.46 -1.19 2.86
CA PHE A 802 -16.28 -2.19 1.79
C PHE A 802 -15.85 -1.62 0.40
N PHE A 803 -16.16 -0.35 0.13
CA PHE A 803 -15.89 0.34 -1.14
C PHE A 803 -14.57 1.13 -1.15
N GLN A 804 -13.78 1.09 -0.07
CA GLN A 804 -12.62 1.96 0.13
C GLN A 804 -11.55 1.84 -0.97
N ARG A 805 -11.45 0.68 -1.63
CA ARG A 805 -10.53 0.44 -2.75
C ARG A 805 -11.00 1.02 -4.10
N TRP A 806 -12.23 1.55 -4.17
CA TRP A 806 -12.83 2.06 -5.41
C TRP A 806 -13.01 3.58 -5.41
N ILE A 807 -13.20 4.19 -4.25
CA ILE A 807 -13.44 5.63 -4.11
C ILE A 807 -12.12 6.40 -4.06
N VAL A 808 -12.04 7.56 -4.72
CA VAL A 808 -10.82 8.34 -4.86
C VAL A 808 -11.00 9.72 -4.21
N PRO A 809 -10.15 10.10 -3.23
CA PRO A 809 -10.17 11.44 -2.64
C PRO A 809 -9.73 12.48 -3.68
N TRP A 810 -10.24 13.71 -3.54
CA TRP A 810 -10.13 14.81 -4.50
C TRP A 810 -10.75 14.57 -5.88
N GLU A 811 -11.32 13.39 -6.14
CA GLU A 811 -12.11 13.12 -7.35
C GLU A 811 -13.59 12.89 -7.05
N HIS A 812 -13.93 12.12 -6.02
CA HIS A 812 -15.32 11.84 -5.63
C HIS A 812 -15.77 12.63 -4.38
N TYR A 813 -14.83 13.02 -3.52
CA TYR A 813 -15.05 13.77 -2.28
C TYR A 813 -13.74 14.44 -1.83
N ILE A 814 -13.79 15.39 -0.90
CA ILE A 814 -12.60 15.98 -0.28
C ILE A 814 -12.37 15.33 1.09
N PRO A 815 -11.21 14.69 1.36
CA PRO A 815 -10.87 14.26 2.71
C PRO A 815 -10.60 15.47 3.60
N ILE A 816 -10.92 15.40 4.89
CA ILE A 816 -10.58 16.40 5.91
C ILE A 816 -9.97 15.70 7.13
N GLU A 817 -9.08 16.37 7.84
CA GLU A 817 -8.42 15.80 9.00
C GLU A 817 -9.41 15.52 10.13
N MET A 818 -9.17 14.45 10.90
CA MET A 818 -10.02 14.10 12.05
C MET A 818 -9.98 15.15 13.17
N ASP A 819 -9.00 16.06 13.14
CA ASP A 819 -8.95 17.19 14.06
C ASP A 819 -9.64 18.47 13.55
N PHE A 820 -10.06 18.49 12.28
CA PHE A 820 -10.63 19.60 11.54
C PHE A 820 -9.72 20.82 11.33
N SER A 821 -8.40 20.70 11.55
CA SER A 821 -7.42 21.80 11.37
C SER A 821 -7.37 22.36 9.95
N ASP A 822 -7.71 21.54 8.96
CA ASP A 822 -7.70 21.87 7.53
C ASP A 822 -9.08 22.24 6.97
N LEU A 823 -10.15 22.17 7.78
CA LEU A 823 -11.52 22.29 7.30
C LEU A 823 -11.81 23.68 6.71
N ASP A 824 -11.50 24.75 7.45
CA ASP A 824 -11.70 26.14 6.98
C ASP A 824 -10.93 26.40 5.67
N GLN A 825 -9.67 25.95 5.58
CA GLN A 825 -8.87 26.10 4.37
C GLN A 825 -9.50 25.39 3.16
N LYS A 826 -10.05 24.19 3.36
CA LYS A 826 -10.65 23.38 2.30
C LYS A 826 -12.03 23.87 1.86
N ILE A 827 -12.83 24.43 2.78
CA ILE A 827 -14.08 25.13 2.43
C ILE A 827 -13.77 26.40 1.63
N GLU A 828 -12.82 27.23 2.06
CA GLU A 828 -12.45 28.45 1.33
C GLU A 828 -11.82 28.11 -0.04
N TRP A 829 -11.02 27.04 -0.14
CA TRP A 829 -10.54 26.53 -1.43
C TRP A 829 -11.70 26.19 -2.38
N ALA A 830 -12.74 25.51 -1.89
CA ALA A 830 -13.88 25.11 -2.71
C ALA A 830 -14.76 26.30 -3.12
N LYS A 831 -14.84 27.35 -2.31
CA LYS A 831 -15.46 28.64 -2.68
C LYS A 831 -14.67 29.35 -3.77
N ASN A 832 -13.35 29.37 -3.65
CA ASN A 832 -12.44 30.05 -4.60
C ASN A 832 -12.20 29.23 -5.89
N ASN A 833 -12.60 27.96 -5.93
CA ASN A 833 -12.45 27.05 -7.08
C ASN A 833 -13.80 26.40 -7.43
N ASP A 834 -14.88 27.18 -7.53
CA ASP A 834 -16.26 26.68 -7.58
C ASP A 834 -16.52 25.65 -8.70
N ASP A 835 -15.93 25.81 -9.88
CA ASP A 835 -16.05 24.82 -10.98
C ASP A 835 -15.33 23.50 -10.68
N LYS A 836 -14.17 23.55 -10.00
CA LYS A 836 -13.48 22.32 -9.56
C LYS A 836 -14.27 21.64 -8.45
N ALA A 837 -14.81 22.42 -7.51
CA ALA A 837 -15.69 21.94 -6.45
C ALA A 837 -16.95 21.26 -7.02
N ARG A 838 -17.61 21.89 -8.00
CA ARG A 838 -18.73 21.33 -8.76
C ARG A 838 -18.36 20.02 -9.45
N ARG A 839 -17.23 19.98 -10.15
CA ARG A 839 -16.77 18.79 -10.88
C ARG A 839 -16.47 17.59 -9.97
N ILE A 840 -15.91 17.83 -8.77
CA ILE A 840 -15.72 16.76 -7.77
C ILE A 840 -17.09 16.25 -7.27
N ALA A 841 -18.07 17.13 -7.04
CA ALA A 841 -19.42 16.73 -6.65
C ALA A 841 -20.17 15.95 -7.76
N GLU A 842 -20.00 16.36 -9.02
CA GLU A 842 -20.52 15.66 -10.20
C GLU A 842 -19.90 14.25 -10.35
N ASN A 843 -18.58 14.14 -10.22
CA ASN A 843 -17.88 12.87 -10.23
C ASN A 843 -18.29 11.96 -9.05
N GLY A 844 -18.43 12.53 -7.85
CA GLY A 844 -18.93 11.82 -6.66
C GLY A 844 -20.34 11.24 -6.87
N ARG A 845 -21.25 12.03 -7.46
CA ARG A 845 -22.60 11.55 -7.84
C ARG A 845 -22.55 10.45 -8.89
N ARG A 846 -21.81 10.64 -9.99
CA ARG A 846 -21.61 9.62 -11.04
C ARG A 846 -21.09 8.30 -10.46
N PHE A 847 -20.11 8.39 -9.56
CA PHE A 847 -19.55 7.23 -8.88
C PHE A 847 -20.57 6.55 -7.97
N ALA A 848 -21.33 7.31 -7.18
CA ALA A 848 -22.34 6.75 -6.29
C ALA A 848 -23.48 6.04 -7.06
N GLU A 849 -24.02 6.67 -8.09
CA GLU A 849 -25.06 6.10 -8.94
C GLU A 849 -24.57 4.83 -9.66
N ARG A 850 -23.30 4.81 -10.10
CA ARG A 850 -22.73 3.70 -10.89
C ARG A 850 -22.18 2.54 -10.06
N ILE A 851 -21.58 2.81 -8.90
CA ILE A 851 -20.81 1.84 -8.09
C ILE A 851 -21.41 1.67 -6.68
N LEU A 852 -21.95 2.71 -6.05
CA LEU A 852 -22.45 2.65 -4.67
C LEU A 852 -23.97 2.37 -4.61
N ASN A 853 -24.43 1.44 -5.45
CA ASN A 853 -25.85 1.12 -5.64
C ASN A 853 -26.22 -0.29 -5.13
N LYS A 854 -27.53 -0.54 -4.99
CA LYS A 854 -28.07 -1.83 -4.54
C LYS A 854 -27.53 -3.04 -5.32
N PRO A 855 -27.57 -3.08 -6.67
CA PRO A 855 -27.00 -4.19 -7.42
C PRO A 855 -25.52 -4.47 -7.12
N GLN A 856 -24.69 -3.42 -6.98
CA GLN A 856 -23.27 -3.60 -6.68
C GLN A 856 -23.01 -4.09 -5.24
N MET A 857 -23.81 -3.63 -4.27
CA MET A 857 -23.79 -4.16 -2.90
C MET A 857 -24.21 -5.64 -2.84
N GLU A 858 -25.25 -6.00 -3.61
CA GLU A 858 -25.70 -7.38 -3.78
C GLU A 858 -24.61 -8.27 -4.40
N CYS A 859 -23.93 -7.80 -5.46
CA CYS A 859 -22.83 -8.51 -6.12
C CYS A 859 -21.61 -8.72 -5.22
N TYR A 860 -21.24 -7.71 -4.41
CA TYR A 860 -20.16 -7.84 -3.42
C TYR A 860 -20.52 -8.90 -2.37
N THR A 861 -21.76 -8.86 -1.86
CA THR A 861 -22.24 -9.81 -0.84
C THR A 861 -22.30 -11.25 -1.38
N GLU A 862 -22.77 -11.45 -2.62
CA GLU A 862 -22.77 -12.79 -3.25
C GLU A 862 -21.33 -13.33 -3.41
N LEU A 863 -20.38 -12.53 -3.92
CA LEU A 863 -18.99 -12.97 -4.07
C LEU A 863 -18.34 -13.28 -2.71
N LEU A 864 -18.50 -12.41 -1.71
CA LEU A 864 -17.96 -12.60 -0.38
C LEU A 864 -18.40 -13.94 0.22
N LEU A 865 -19.68 -14.28 0.06
CA LEU A 865 -20.24 -15.53 0.58
C LEU A 865 -19.77 -16.76 -0.21
N LEU A 866 -19.54 -16.66 -1.52
CA LEU A 866 -18.91 -17.72 -2.30
C LEU A 866 -17.45 -17.97 -1.87
N GLU A 867 -16.69 -16.92 -1.56
CA GLU A 867 -15.32 -17.05 -1.04
C GLU A 867 -15.29 -17.67 0.36
N MET A 868 -16.17 -17.23 1.28
CA MET A 868 -16.32 -17.85 2.60
C MET A 868 -16.79 -19.30 2.49
N ALA A 869 -17.71 -19.63 1.57
CA ALA A 869 -18.16 -20.99 1.33
C ALA A 869 -17.02 -21.89 0.80
N HIS A 870 -16.12 -21.36 -0.03
CA HIS A 870 -14.95 -22.08 -0.52
C HIS A 870 -13.98 -22.44 0.64
N LEU A 871 -13.75 -21.52 1.58
CA LEU A 871 -13.02 -21.82 2.82
C LEU A 871 -13.74 -22.89 3.68
N MET A 872 -15.07 -22.85 3.77
CA MET A 872 -15.84 -23.82 4.57
C MET A 872 -15.93 -25.22 3.97
N HIS A 873 -15.91 -25.36 2.64
CA HIS A 873 -16.21 -26.63 1.96
C HIS A 873 -15.01 -27.31 1.29
N ASN A 874 -13.89 -26.63 1.09
CA ASN A 874 -12.67 -27.30 0.66
C ASN A 874 -12.03 -28.10 1.81
N MET A 875 -11.78 -29.38 1.56
CA MET A 875 -10.74 -30.14 2.25
C MET A 875 -9.57 -30.21 1.27
N GLN A 876 -8.47 -29.53 1.61
CA GLN A 876 -7.15 -29.70 0.97
C GLN A 876 -6.19 -30.17 2.04
#